data_AF-A0A6G8AGD3-F1
#
_entry.id   AF-A0A6G8AGD3-F1
#
_cell.length_a   1.000
_cell.length_b   1.000
_cell.length_c   1.000
_cell.angle_alpha   90.00
_cell.angle_beta   90.00
_cell.angle_gamma   90.00
#
_symmetry.space_group_name_H-M   'P 1'
#
loop_
_entity.id
_entity.type
_entity.pdbx_description
1 polymer ?
#
loop_
_entity_poly.entity_id
_entity_poly.type
_entity_poly.pdbx_seq_one_letter_code
_entity_poly.pdbx_strand_id
1 'polypeptide(L)'
;MTSAATPYPLLLAPLELGFTTLKNRVLMGSMHVGLEEAPNGFERMAAFYAERARGGVGLIVTGGIAPNAAGRPMPGGAAMTTQHEADKHKVVTEAVHAAGGKICMQILHFGRYAYHPDMVAPSALKAPISPFAPRALSTEEVQQTVEDYANAAALAQSAGYDGVEIMGSEGYLINEFIAAQTNQRDDIYGGSYDNRIRFALEIVRRTRERVGANFILIFRLSMLDLVQGGSTQEEVVQLAQALEQAGVTILNTGIGWHEARIPTIATKVPRAAFAWVTEQLKGKVGIPLVATNRINTPEVAEEVLASGQADMVSMARPFLADPEFVNKAAQGRSQDINTCIACNQACLDHTFGGKITSCLVNPRACHETILVPLPLPKKERVAVVGAGPAGLAFATEAAARGLEVTLFDAASEIGGQFNVAKQIPGKEEFYETLRYFGERLKHTGVTVQLGQRVSADDLLQAGFKQVVLATGITPRLPEIEGITHPKVLGYLDVLRDKKPVGEKVAVIGAGGIGFDVSEYLLHEGQSASLNQAKFFAEWGVDTTGSLRGGVKPGQIGEVPRHIWLLQRKSSKVGEGLGKTTGWIHRTGLKNRGVHMLAGVAYRKVDDAGLHITVDGQEKTLPVDHVIVCAGQDPNRALQAALEAQGVAVHLIGGADKAAELDAKRAIKQGTELALRLGGEVAPKTGAANAQPASASGQKDPEKSNVTGLQLQTLSVTLEGAVATVTLNRADKANAMNAAMWQEIRQVFGWVDATPAVRVAVLRAEGKLFCSGIDLAMMMQMPAQIADDCEGRQREKLRRVILDLQDTLTSLERCRKPVLAAIHGACIGGGVDLVVCADMRYASSDASFSIKEIDIGMVADVGTLQRLPKLVGQGITRELAYTGRKLGAAEAQQIGLVNRVFETREALYAGVQEIAASIAAKSPLSIRGSKEMLNYARDHSVADGLNYVATWNAAMLQSDDLMAAMTAGMMKQTPQFKD
;
A
#
# COMPACT_ATOMS: atom_id res chain seq x y z
N MET A 1 -40.38 -26.97 0.39
CA MET A 1 -39.56 -26.82 1.62
C MET A 1 -39.69 -25.38 2.05
N THR A 2 -40.20 -25.15 3.25
CA THR A 2 -40.48 -23.82 3.81
C THR A 2 -39.21 -22.96 3.79
N SER A 3 -39.22 -21.83 3.07
CA SER A 3 -38.18 -20.81 3.14
C SER A 3 -38.03 -20.39 4.60
N ALA A 4 -36.93 -20.74 5.25
CA ALA A 4 -36.61 -20.17 6.55
C ALA A 4 -36.60 -18.65 6.43
N ALA A 5 -37.28 -17.94 7.34
CA ALA A 5 -37.27 -16.49 7.37
C ALA A 5 -35.82 -16.00 7.57
N THR A 6 -35.39 -15.01 6.78
CA THR A 6 -34.03 -14.46 6.92
C THR A 6 -33.86 -13.75 8.27
N PRO A 7 -32.70 -13.84 8.95
CA PRO A 7 -32.49 -13.18 10.25
C PRO A 7 -32.50 -11.65 10.21
N TYR A 8 -32.34 -11.05 9.02
CA TYR A 8 -32.21 -9.60 8.83
C TYR A 8 -33.21 -9.07 7.79
N PRO A 9 -34.53 -9.18 8.06
CA PRO A 9 -35.56 -8.89 7.08
C PRO A 9 -35.57 -7.42 6.63
N LEU A 10 -35.22 -6.46 7.50
CA LEU A 10 -35.22 -5.05 7.13
C LEU A 10 -33.94 -4.68 6.37
N LEU A 11 -32.79 -5.16 6.82
CA LEU A 11 -31.50 -4.94 6.16
C LEU A 11 -31.54 -5.39 4.70
N LEU A 12 -32.18 -6.53 4.45
CA LEU A 12 -32.26 -7.18 3.14
C LEU A 12 -33.49 -6.78 2.33
N ALA A 13 -34.39 -5.97 2.88
CA ALA A 13 -35.57 -5.49 2.16
C ALA A 13 -35.17 -4.53 1.03
N PRO A 14 -35.78 -4.63 -0.16
CA PRO A 14 -35.53 -3.68 -1.23
C PRO A 14 -35.99 -2.26 -0.84
N LEU A 15 -35.49 -1.26 -1.56
CA LEU A 15 -35.91 0.13 -1.45
C LEU A 15 -36.23 0.70 -2.83
N GLU A 16 -37.48 1.13 -3.02
CA GLU A 16 -37.92 1.83 -4.22
C GLU A 16 -37.55 3.32 -4.14
N LEU A 17 -36.86 3.84 -5.17
CA LEU A 17 -36.52 5.25 -5.32
C LEU A 17 -37.42 5.94 -6.38
N GLY A 18 -38.53 5.30 -6.74
CA GLY A 18 -39.47 5.75 -7.78
C GLY A 18 -39.06 5.34 -9.19
N PHE A 19 -37.87 5.74 -9.65
CA PHE A 19 -37.37 5.43 -11.01
C PHE A 19 -36.44 4.21 -11.07
N THR A 20 -36.00 3.71 -9.91
CA THR A 20 -35.14 2.53 -9.79
C THR A 20 -35.30 1.91 -8.40
N THR A 21 -34.83 0.68 -8.24
CA THR A 21 -34.90 -0.09 -6.99
C THR A 21 -33.50 -0.46 -6.52
N LEU A 22 -33.22 -0.28 -5.23
CA LEU A 22 -32.06 -0.87 -4.58
C LEU A 22 -32.43 -2.24 -4.02
N LYS A 23 -31.58 -3.24 -4.27
CA LYS A 23 -31.86 -4.64 -3.88
C LYS A 23 -31.92 -4.87 -2.36
N ASN A 24 -31.35 -3.97 -1.56
CA ASN A 24 -31.41 -3.98 -0.10
C ASN A 24 -31.07 -2.60 0.49
N ARG A 25 -31.16 -2.46 1.82
CA ARG A 25 -30.96 -1.21 2.57
C ARG A 25 -29.49 -0.90 2.91
N VAL A 26 -28.54 -1.51 2.19
CA VAL A 26 -27.10 -1.39 2.48
C VAL A 26 -26.39 -0.53 1.44
N LEU A 27 -25.80 0.56 1.92
CA LEU A 27 -24.93 1.43 1.14
C LEU A 27 -23.45 1.18 1.53
N MET A 28 -22.60 0.89 0.55
CA MET A 28 -21.15 0.95 0.74
C MET A 28 -20.71 2.41 0.72
N GLY A 29 -20.35 2.92 1.90
CA GLY A 29 -19.99 4.32 2.10
C GLY A 29 -18.72 4.70 1.33
N SER A 30 -18.68 5.95 0.86
CA SER A 30 -17.54 6.50 0.13
C SER A 30 -16.21 6.29 0.88
N MET A 31 -15.20 5.83 0.15
CA MET A 31 -13.83 5.63 0.64
C MET A 31 -12.85 6.01 -0.46
N HIS A 32 -12.02 7.02 -0.21
CA HIS A 32 -10.87 7.30 -1.06
C HIS A 32 -9.76 6.28 -0.76
N VAL A 33 -9.53 5.36 -1.69
CA VAL A 33 -8.68 4.17 -1.47
C VAL A 33 -7.25 4.32 -2.00
N GLY A 34 -6.96 5.42 -2.68
CA GLY A 34 -5.67 5.71 -3.33
C GLY A 34 -5.44 4.91 -4.62
N LEU A 35 -6.47 4.21 -5.11
CA LEU A 35 -6.44 3.59 -6.44
C LEU A 35 -6.83 4.60 -7.52
N GLU A 36 -7.53 5.65 -7.15
CA GLU A 36 -7.98 6.73 -8.02
C GLU A 36 -6.80 7.41 -8.73
N GLU A 37 -5.64 7.49 -8.06
CA GLU A 37 -4.38 8.04 -8.57
C GLU A 37 -3.33 6.98 -8.93
N ALA A 38 -3.61 5.69 -8.72
CA ALA A 38 -2.63 4.63 -8.92
C ALA A 38 -2.48 4.25 -10.41
N PRO A 39 -1.28 3.81 -10.85
CA PRO A 39 -1.14 3.14 -12.14
C PRO A 39 -2.05 1.92 -12.23
N ASN A 40 -2.78 1.79 -13.35
CA ASN A 40 -3.81 0.77 -13.55
C ASN A 40 -4.86 0.72 -12.42
N GLY A 41 -5.13 1.90 -11.84
CA GLY A 41 -6.02 2.06 -10.71
C GLY A 41 -7.47 1.70 -11.03
N PHE A 42 -7.94 2.02 -12.24
CA PHE A 42 -9.31 1.78 -12.67
C PHE A 42 -9.63 0.28 -12.80
N GLU A 43 -8.72 -0.53 -13.33
CA GLU A 43 -8.89 -1.99 -13.42
C GLU A 43 -8.92 -2.63 -12.02
N ARG A 44 -8.10 -2.11 -11.11
CA ARG A 44 -8.09 -2.55 -9.70
C ARG A 44 -9.37 -2.15 -8.97
N MET A 45 -9.85 -0.92 -9.19
CA MET A 45 -11.13 -0.45 -8.67
C MET A 45 -12.29 -1.28 -9.22
N ALA A 46 -12.26 -1.64 -10.51
CA ALA A 46 -13.27 -2.49 -11.14
C ALA A 46 -13.35 -3.84 -10.41
N ALA A 47 -12.22 -4.51 -10.17
CA ALA A 47 -12.19 -5.76 -9.40
C ALA A 47 -12.66 -5.58 -7.95
N PHE A 48 -12.19 -4.52 -7.28
CA PHE A 48 -12.55 -4.18 -5.90
C PHE A 48 -14.06 -4.00 -5.74
N TYR A 49 -14.68 -3.10 -6.50
CA TYR A 49 -16.10 -2.80 -6.39
C TYR A 49 -16.97 -3.93 -6.93
N ALA A 50 -16.55 -4.65 -7.99
CA ALA A 50 -17.29 -5.81 -8.49
C ALA A 50 -17.37 -6.94 -7.45
N GLU A 51 -16.32 -7.18 -6.66
CA GLU A 51 -16.37 -8.18 -5.56
C GLU A 51 -17.44 -7.80 -4.51
N ARG A 52 -17.60 -6.51 -4.18
CA ARG A 52 -18.62 -6.05 -3.21
C ARG A 52 -20.03 -6.06 -3.80
N ALA A 53 -20.18 -5.74 -5.07
CA ALA A 53 -21.44 -5.87 -5.78
C ALA A 53 -21.95 -7.32 -5.79
N ARG A 54 -21.05 -8.27 -6.09
CA ARG A 54 -21.30 -9.73 -6.02
C ARG A 54 -21.57 -10.19 -4.60
N GLY A 55 -20.88 -9.59 -3.62
CA GLY A 55 -21.06 -9.79 -2.18
C GLY A 55 -22.40 -9.27 -1.62
N GLY A 56 -23.23 -8.68 -2.46
CA GLY A 56 -24.63 -8.35 -2.16
C GLY A 56 -24.89 -6.88 -1.84
N VAL A 57 -23.94 -5.96 -1.97
CA VAL A 57 -24.15 -4.53 -1.65
C VAL A 57 -25.26 -3.90 -2.50
N GLY A 58 -26.20 -3.20 -1.87
CA GLY A 58 -27.35 -2.55 -2.51
C GLY A 58 -26.97 -1.34 -3.37
N LEU A 59 -26.13 -0.45 -2.83
CA LEU A 59 -25.61 0.72 -3.53
C LEU A 59 -24.16 1.01 -3.12
N ILE A 60 -23.26 1.22 -4.07
CA ILE A 60 -21.86 1.56 -3.82
C ILE A 60 -21.63 3.06 -4.07
N VAL A 61 -20.82 3.71 -3.24
CA VAL A 61 -20.31 5.07 -3.51
C VAL A 61 -18.78 5.03 -3.62
N THR A 62 -18.22 5.61 -4.68
CA THR A 62 -16.76 5.69 -4.87
C THR A 62 -16.08 6.54 -3.81
N GLY A 63 -14.74 6.54 -3.77
CA GLY A 63 -13.98 7.64 -3.18
C GLY A 63 -14.31 8.99 -3.81
N GLY A 64 -14.03 10.06 -3.08
CA GLY A 64 -14.27 11.43 -3.53
C GLY A 64 -13.38 11.82 -4.70
N ILE A 65 -14.00 12.38 -5.74
CA ILE A 65 -13.36 12.82 -6.98
C ILE A 65 -13.66 14.32 -7.17
N ALA A 66 -12.64 15.10 -7.50
CA ALA A 66 -12.77 16.55 -7.57
C ALA A 66 -13.57 17.02 -8.80
N PRO A 67 -14.43 18.04 -8.66
CA PRO A 67 -15.13 18.63 -9.79
C PRO A 67 -14.24 19.54 -10.65
N ASN A 68 -13.14 20.05 -10.09
CA ASN A 68 -12.21 20.95 -10.76
C ASN A 68 -10.79 20.84 -10.16
N ALA A 69 -9.82 21.58 -10.71
CA ALA A 69 -8.43 21.50 -10.29
C ALA A 69 -8.19 21.97 -8.84
N ALA A 70 -8.86 23.05 -8.40
CA ALA A 70 -8.71 23.59 -7.05
C ALA A 70 -9.31 22.69 -5.97
N GLY A 71 -10.21 21.79 -6.36
CA GLY A 71 -10.84 20.83 -5.48
C GLY A 71 -10.08 19.53 -5.27
N ARG A 72 -8.94 19.32 -5.92
CA ARG A 72 -8.16 18.06 -5.82
C ARG A 72 -7.56 17.91 -4.41
N PRO A 73 -7.40 16.67 -3.90
CA PRO A 73 -6.77 16.45 -2.59
C PRO A 73 -5.30 16.89 -2.56
N MET A 74 -4.60 16.75 -3.68
CA MET A 74 -3.19 17.06 -3.87
C MET A 74 -2.91 17.25 -5.37
N PRO A 75 -1.75 17.79 -5.78
CA PRO A 75 -1.43 17.95 -7.20
C PRO A 75 -1.50 16.60 -7.92
N GLY A 76 -2.26 16.54 -9.01
CA GLY A 76 -2.50 15.31 -9.77
C GLY A 76 -3.58 14.36 -9.22
N GLY A 77 -4.20 14.68 -8.08
CA GLY A 77 -5.29 13.87 -7.49
C GLY A 77 -6.51 13.75 -8.40
N ALA A 78 -7.35 12.73 -8.24
CA ALA A 78 -8.44 12.43 -9.18
C ALA A 78 -9.45 13.58 -9.35
N ALA A 79 -9.88 13.80 -10.59
CA ALA A 79 -10.95 14.75 -10.93
C ALA A 79 -11.80 14.25 -12.10
N MET A 80 -12.99 14.83 -12.22
CA MET A 80 -13.96 14.55 -13.29
C MET A 80 -14.26 15.84 -14.06
N THR A 81 -13.33 16.27 -14.90
CA THR A 81 -13.37 17.56 -15.61
C THR A 81 -13.53 17.40 -17.12
N THR A 82 -13.15 16.24 -17.67
CA THR A 82 -13.14 15.99 -19.12
C THR A 82 -13.77 14.64 -19.48
N GLN A 83 -14.23 14.50 -20.73
CA GLN A 83 -14.73 13.22 -21.23
C GLN A 83 -13.66 12.12 -21.21
N HIS A 84 -12.39 12.48 -21.43
CA HIS A 84 -11.29 11.51 -21.35
C HIS A 84 -11.11 10.93 -19.93
N GLU A 85 -11.30 11.75 -18.88
CA GLU A 85 -11.32 11.27 -17.50
C GLU A 85 -12.53 10.35 -17.28
N ALA A 86 -13.72 10.77 -17.73
CA ALA A 86 -14.96 9.98 -17.63
C ALA A 86 -14.84 8.59 -18.30
N ASP A 87 -14.23 8.51 -19.49
CA ASP A 87 -14.07 7.26 -20.23
C ASP A 87 -13.24 6.23 -19.46
N LYS A 88 -12.29 6.65 -18.61
CA LYS A 88 -11.50 5.73 -17.76
C LYS A 88 -12.34 5.06 -16.67
N HIS A 89 -13.43 5.69 -16.24
CA HIS A 89 -14.30 5.13 -15.22
C HIS A 89 -15.25 4.04 -15.75
N LYS A 90 -15.47 3.95 -17.06
CA LYS A 90 -16.39 2.97 -17.68
C LYS A 90 -16.08 1.53 -17.27
N VAL A 91 -14.81 1.16 -17.22
CA VAL A 91 -14.40 -0.19 -16.78
C VAL A 91 -14.87 -0.52 -15.36
N VAL A 92 -14.98 0.49 -14.48
CA VAL A 92 -15.43 0.30 -13.09
C VAL A 92 -16.95 0.10 -13.05
N THR A 93 -17.70 0.96 -13.73
CA THR A 93 -19.18 0.92 -13.74
C THR A 93 -19.67 -0.34 -14.44
N GLU A 94 -19.09 -0.69 -15.59
CA GLU A 94 -19.37 -1.92 -16.32
C GLU A 94 -19.13 -3.18 -15.46
N ALA A 95 -18.01 -3.24 -14.72
CA ALA A 95 -17.71 -4.38 -13.85
C ALA A 95 -18.70 -4.51 -12.68
N VAL A 96 -19.16 -3.39 -12.10
CA VAL A 96 -20.17 -3.38 -11.04
C VAL A 96 -21.53 -3.81 -11.57
N HIS A 97 -21.95 -3.30 -12.73
CA HIS A 97 -23.22 -3.66 -13.37
C HIS A 97 -23.23 -5.12 -13.80
N ALA A 98 -22.14 -5.64 -14.37
CA ALA A 98 -21.99 -7.05 -14.70
C ALA A 98 -22.08 -7.96 -13.46
N ALA A 99 -21.71 -7.45 -12.28
CA ALA A 99 -21.87 -8.14 -11.00
C ALA A 99 -23.25 -7.92 -10.34
N GLY A 100 -24.18 -7.24 -11.01
CA GLY A 100 -25.54 -6.98 -10.51
C GLY A 100 -25.59 -5.95 -9.36
N GLY A 101 -24.65 -5.00 -9.33
CA GLY A 101 -24.63 -3.90 -8.37
C GLY A 101 -25.03 -2.56 -9.00
N LYS A 102 -25.16 -1.53 -8.14
CA LYS A 102 -25.30 -0.12 -8.52
C LYS A 102 -24.17 0.68 -7.92
N ILE A 103 -23.69 1.70 -8.62
CA ILE A 103 -22.59 2.56 -8.14
C ILE A 103 -22.83 4.03 -8.46
N CYS A 104 -22.59 4.88 -7.46
CA CYS A 104 -22.57 6.33 -7.58
C CYS A 104 -21.15 6.86 -7.42
N MET A 105 -20.82 7.92 -8.18
CA MET A 105 -19.56 8.63 -8.01
C MET A 105 -19.71 9.72 -6.94
N GLN A 106 -18.83 9.77 -5.93
CA GLN A 106 -18.80 10.91 -5.02
C GLN A 106 -18.06 12.09 -5.65
N ILE A 107 -18.74 13.25 -5.76
CA ILE A 107 -18.12 14.52 -6.12
C ILE A 107 -17.71 15.25 -4.84
N LEU A 108 -16.42 15.47 -4.68
CA LEU A 108 -15.82 16.05 -3.48
C LEU A 108 -14.80 17.13 -3.85
N HIS A 109 -15.03 18.35 -3.39
CA HIS A 109 -14.05 19.44 -3.42
C HIS A 109 -13.40 19.58 -2.03
N PHE A 110 -12.08 19.37 -1.94
CA PHE A 110 -11.37 19.32 -0.65
C PHE A 110 -11.26 20.67 0.09
N GLY A 111 -11.51 21.79 -0.61
CA GLY A 111 -11.64 23.10 0.02
C GLY A 111 -10.37 23.49 0.78
N ARG A 112 -10.50 24.00 2.01
CA ARG A 112 -9.34 24.38 2.85
C ARG A 112 -8.52 23.19 3.39
N TYR A 113 -8.96 21.96 3.13
CA TYR A 113 -8.24 20.74 3.49
C TYR A 113 -7.39 20.15 2.37
N ALA A 114 -7.44 20.71 1.16
CA ALA A 114 -6.56 20.28 0.09
C ALA A 114 -5.07 20.48 0.46
N TYR A 115 -4.21 19.60 -0.02
CA TYR A 115 -2.77 19.59 0.27
C TYR A 115 -1.96 20.19 -0.89
N HIS A 116 -2.38 21.36 -1.38
CA HIS A 116 -1.69 22.13 -2.42
C HIS A 116 -1.90 23.64 -2.23
N PRO A 117 -0.99 24.50 -2.76
CA PRO A 117 -1.06 25.94 -2.54
C PRO A 117 -2.26 26.62 -3.22
N ASP A 118 -2.79 26.05 -4.31
CA ASP A 118 -3.93 26.62 -5.05
C ASP A 118 -5.30 26.35 -4.41
N MET A 119 -5.32 25.88 -3.17
CA MET A 119 -6.57 25.53 -2.48
C MET A 119 -7.43 26.76 -2.20
N VAL A 120 -8.74 26.56 -2.27
CA VAL A 120 -9.74 27.63 -2.17
C VAL A 120 -10.76 27.34 -1.07
N ALA A 121 -11.37 28.40 -0.54
CA ALA A 121 -12.36 28.33 0.53
C ALA A 121 -13.35 29.51 0.44
N PRO A 122 -14.45 29.52 1.21
CA PRO A 122 -15.37 30.67 1.25
C PRO A 122 -14.68 31.94 1.77
N SER A 123 -13.70 31.79 2.66
CA SER A 123 -12.92 32.85 3.27
C SER A 123 -11.47 32.39 3.47
N ALA A 124 -10.51 33.33 3.53
CA ALA A 124 -9.08 33.03 3.63
C ALA A 124 -8.65 32.58 5.05
N LEU A 125 -9.27 31.53 5.57
CA LEU A 125 -9.07 31.01 6.92
C LEU A 125 -8.36 29.67 6.87
N LYS A 126 -7.09 29.65 7.29
CA LYS A 126 -6.27 28.44 7.36
C LYS A 126 -6.84 27.43 8.37
N ALA A 127 -7.00 26.18 7.94
CA ALA A 127 -7.35 25.07 8.82
C ALA A 127 -6.17 24.72 9.76
N PRO A 128 -6.41 24.37 11.04
CA PRO A 128 -5.37 23.92 12.00
C PRO A 128 -4.62 22.66 11.58
N ILE A 129 -5.20 21.87 10.67
CA ILE A 129 -4.63 20.60 10.18
C ILE A 129 -3.96 20.72 8.80
N SER A 130 -4.10 21.86 8.12
CA SER A 130 -3.52 22.08 6.80
C SER A 130 -2.21 22.87 6.88
N PRO A 131 -1.20 22.56 6.06
CA PRO A 131 0.02 23.38 5.98
C PRO A 131 -0.19 24.69 5.23
N PHE A 132 -1.15 24.76 4.31
CA PHE A 132 -1.39 25.92 3.44
C PHE A 132 -2.50 26.81 3.99
N ALA A 133 -2.59 28.06 3.52
CA ALA A 133 -3.73 28.94 3.74
C ALA A 133 -4.55 29.03 2.44
N PRO A 134 -5.89 28.94 2.49
CA PRO A 134 -6.68 28.96 1.27
C PRO A 134 -6.85 30.38 0.74
N ARG A 135 -7.07 30.51 -0.56
CA ARG A 135 -7.57 31.74 -1.16
C ARG A 135 -9.09 31.80 -1.02
N ALA A 136 -9.63 32.98 -0.74
CA ALA A 136 -11.09 33.21 -0.78
C ALA A 136 -11.58 33.21 -2.23
N LEU A 137 -12.67 32.49 -2.50
CA LEU A 137 -13.34 32.50 -3.81
C LEU A 137 -14.02 33.84 -4.09
N SER A 138 -13.96 34.36 -5.32
CA SER A 138 -14.88 35.42 -5.75
C SER A 138 -16.30 34.89 -5.97
N THR A 139 -17.31 35.75 -6.04
CA THR A 139 -18.70 35.36 -6.33
C THR A 139 -18.79 34.61 -7.67
N GLU A 140 -18.05 35.06 -8.68
CA GLU A 140 -17.99 34.43 -10.01
C GLU A 140 -17.33 33.04 -9.96
N GLU A 141 -16.28 32.88 -9.16
CA GLU A 141 -15.63 31.58 -8.96
C GLU A 141 -16.54 30.60 -8.21
N VAL A 142 -17.37 31.08 -7.28
CA VAL A 142 -18.39 30.25 -6.63
C VAL A 142 -19.39 29.74 -7.67
N GLN A 143 -19.90 30.63 -8.53
CA GLN A 143 -20.83 30.27 -9.61
C GLN A 143 -20.19 29.31 -10.61
N GLN A 144 -18.93 29.53 -10.99
CA GLN A 144 -18.20 28.59 -11.85
C GLN A 144 -18.02 27.23 -11.17
N THR A 145 -17.74 27.20 -9.87
CA THR A 145 -17.63 25.94 -9.12
C THR A 145 -18.96 25.19 -9.12
N VAL A 146 -20.11 25.88 -9.02
CA VAL A 146 -21.44 25.26 -9.18
C VAL A 146 -21.57 24.56 -10.54
N GLU A 147 -21.14 25.22 -11.63
CA GLU A 147 -21.13 24.61 -12.97
C GLU A 147 -20.20 23.40 -13.05
N ASP A 148 -19.03 23.47 -12.41
CA ASP A 148 -18.06 22.38 -12.40
C ASP A 148 -18.63 21.12 -11.72
N TYR A 149 -19.39 21.28 -10.63
CA TYR A 149 -20.12 20.15 -9.99
C TYR A 149 -21.18 19.57 -10.94
N ALA A 150 -21.96 20.40 -11.62
CA ALA A 150 -22.97 19.94 -12.58
C ALA A 150 -22.33 19.22 -13.79
N ASN A 151 -21.19 19.73 -14.28
CA ASN A 151 -20.41 19.11 -15.34
C ASN A 151 -19.82 17.75 -14.91
N ALA A 152 -19.22 17.68 -13.72
CA ALA A 152 -18.70 16.44 -13.16
C ALA A 152 -19.80 15.36 -13.01
N ALA A 153 -21.02 15.76 -12.64
CA ALA A 153 -22.16 14.85 -12.58
C ALA A 153 -22.60 14.35 -13.96
N ALA A 154 -22.62 15.23 -14.98
CA ALA A 154 -22.93 14.83 -16.35
C ALA A 154 -21.87 13.87 -16.93
N LEU A 155 -20.59 14.11 -16.63
CA LEU A 155 -19.50 13.23 -17.01
C LEU A 155 -19.57 11.87 -16.28
N ALA A 156 -19.95 11.87 -15.00
CA ALA A 156 -20.22 10.62 -14.28
C ALA A 156 -21.39 9.84 -14.93
N GLN A 157 -22.45 10.54 -15.34
CA GLN A 157 -23.54 9.92 -16.08
C GLN A 157 -23.06 9.34 -17.43
N SER A 158 -22.20 10.03 -18.17
CA SER A 158 -21.63 9.53 -19.44
C SER A 158 -20.66 8.36 -19.25
N ALA A 159 -20.05 8.24 -18.07
CA ALA A 159 -19.22 7.11 -17.65
C ALA A 159 -20.03 5.89 -17.16
N GLY A 160 -21.36 5.96 -17.14
CA GLY A 160 -22.22 4.84 -16.77
C GLY A 160 -22.50 4.70 -15.28
N TYR A 161 -22.24 5.70 -14.44
CA TYR A 161 -22.68 5.63 -13.04
C TYR A 161 -24.21 5.63 -12.93
N ASP A 162 -24.76 5.01 -11.88
CA ASP A 162 -26.21 5.06 -11.57
C ASP A 162 -26.63 6.41 -10.94
N GLY A 163 -25.64 7.18 -10.47
CA GLY A 163 -25.85 8.43 -9.76
C GLY A 163 -24.56 9.10 -9.31
N VAL A 164 -24.72 10.17 -8.54
CA VAL A 164 -23.61 10.83 -7.82
C VAL A 164 -23.97 11.13 -6.37
N GLU A 165 -22.95 11.15 -5.52
CA GLU A 165 -23.04 11.70 -4.16
C GLU A 165 -22.34 13.07 -4.10
N ILE A 166 -23.08 14.12 -3.78
CA ILE A 166 -22.50 15.44 -3.49
C ILE A 166 -22.06 15.45 -2.02
N MET A 167 -20.76 15.62 -1.81
CA MET A 167 -20.16 15.63 -0.46
C MET A 167 -20.31 16.99 0.22
N GLY A 168 -21.34 17.11 1.07
CA GLY A 168 -21.70 18.33 1.82
C GLY A 168 -21.32 18.33 3.30
N SER A 169 -20.34 17.52 3.70
CA SER A 169 -20.01 17.27 5.12
C SER A 169 -18.51 17.20 5.40
N GLU A 170 -18.13 16.82 6.62
CA GLU A 170 -16.76 16.56 7.09
C GLU A 170 -15.81 17.77 7.03
N GLY A 171 -16.38 18.98 6.91
CA GLY A 171 -15.65 20.24 6.82
C GLY A 171 -15.00 20.50 5.46
N TYR A 172 -15.44 19.83 4.40
CA TYR A 172 -15.03 20.14 3.03
C TYR A 172 -15.82 21.33 2.46
N LEU A 173 -15.47 21.78 1.24
CA LEU A 173 -15.86 23.09 0.70
C LEU A 173 -17.35 23.46 0.92
N ILE A 174 -18.29 22.57 0.58
CA ILE A 174 -19.72 22.85 0.75
C ILE A 174 -20.07 23.06 2.23
N ASN A 175 -19.53 22.22 3.12
CA ASN A 175 -19.72 22.36 4.56
C ASN A 175 -19.05 23.63 5.10
N GLU A 176 -17.91 24.03 4.52
CA GLU A 176 -17.22 25.29 4.84
C GLU A 176 -18.09 26.51 4.49
N PHE A 177 -18.85 26.48 3.38
CA PHE A 177 -19.82 27.54 3.05
C PHE A 177 -20.96 27.58 4.07
N ILE A 178 -21.46 26.42 4.51
CA ILE A 178 -22.62 26.33 5.41
C ILE A 178 -22.27 26.83 6.83
N ALA A 179 -21.11 26.42 7.36
CA ALA A 179 -20.72 26.71 8.73
C ALA A 179 -20.25 28.17 8.90
N ALA A 180 -20.82 28.85 9.91
CA ALA A 180 -20.50 30.26 10.19
C ALA A 180 -19.04 30.46 10.62
N GLN A 181 -18.38 29.43 11.15
CA GLN A 181 -16.98 29.50 11.56
C GLN A 181 -16.03 29.73 10.37
N THR A 182 -16.38 29.23 9.19
CA THR A 182 -15.51 29.21 8.00
C THR A 182 -15.95 30.14 6.89
N ASN A 183 -17.19 30.60 6.93
CA ASN A 183 -17.75 31.54 5.97
C ASN A 183 -17.97 32.92 6.62
N GLN A 184 -17.03 33.83 6.34
CA GLN A 184 -17.04 35.23 6.76
C GLN A 184 -17.35 36.17 5.59
N ARG A 185 -18.03 35.67 4.55
CA ARG A 185 -18.39 36.47 3.38
C ARG A 185 -19.51 37.45 3.71
N ASP A 186 -19.52 38.57 3.00
CA ASP A 186 -20.52 39.64 3.05
C ASP A 186 -21.37 39.74 1.77
N ASP A 187 -21.17 38.82 0.82
CA ASP A 187 -21.94 38.68 -0.41
C ASP A 187 -23.15 37.73 -0.27
N ILE A 188 -23.79 37.40 -1.39
CA ILE A 188 -24.97 36.52 -1.44
C ILE A 188 -24.71 35.07 -1.00
N TYR A 189 -23.45 34.69 -0.77
CA TYR A 189 -23.05 33.37 -0.29
C TYR A 189 -22.61 33.39 1.19
N GLY A 190 -22.74 34.53 1.90
CA GLY A 190 -22.39 34.67 3.31
C GLY A 190 -23.40 35.44 4.16
N GLY A 191 -23.07 35.62 5.44
CA GLY A 191 -23.95 36.27 6.41
C GLY A 191 -25.07 35.33 6.89
N SER A 192 -26.31 35.54 6.44
CA SER A 192 -27.48 34.75 6.89
C SER A 192 -27.37 33.28 6.53
N TYR A 193 -28.09 32.40 7.26
CA TYR A 193 -28.06 30.96 6.95
C TYR A 193 -28.55 30.67 5.52
N ASP A 194 -29.59 31.35 5.05
CA ASP A 194 -30.13 31.23 3.69
C ASP A 194 -29.07 31.50 2.62
N ASN A 195 -28.19 32.48 2.84
CA ASN A 195 -27.07 32.76 1.94
C ASN A 195 -25.97 31.70 2.05
N ARG A 196 -25.64 31.25 3.27
CA ARG A 196 -24.61 30.22 3.51
C ARG A 196 -24.96 28.86 2.87
N ILE A 197 -26.25 28.50 2.82
CA ILE A 197 -26.70 27.27 2.16
C ILE A 197 -26.91 27.43 0.65
N ARG A 198 -26.89 28.65 0.12
CA ARG A 198 -27.14 28.94 -1.31
C ARG A 198 -26.23 28.12 -2.22
N PHE A 199 -24.93 28.04 -1.90
CA PHE A 199 -23.97 27.28 -2.68
C PHE A 199 -24.35 25.80 -2.80
N ALA A 200 -24.73 25.15 -1.69
CA ALA A 200 -25.17 23.76 -1.68
C ALA A 200 -26.44 23.55 -2.53
N LEU A 201 -27.42 24.44 -2.38
CA LEU A 201 -28.69 24.35 -3.10
C LEU A 201 -28.54 24.61 -4.60
N GLU A 202 -27.69 25.57 -5.00
CA GLU A 202 -27.37 25.83 -6.40
C GLU A 202 -26.67 24.65 -7.05
N ILE A 203 -25.68 24.02 -6.37
CA ILE A 203 -25.05 22.78 -6.85
C ILE A 203 -26.12 21.71 -7.13
N VAL A 204 -26.99 21.42 -6.16
CA VAL A 204 -28.01 20.38 -6.32
C VAL A 204 -28.97 20.69 -7.47
N ARG A 205 -29.49 21.92 -7.55
CA ARG A 205 -30.42 22.32 -8.62
C ARG A 205 -29.78 22.19 -9.99
N ARG A 206 -28.57 22.73 -10.17
CA ARG A 206 -27.86 22.71 -11.46
C ARG A 206 -27.43 21.30 -11.85
N THR A 207 -27.01 20.48 -10.89
CA THR A 207 -26.75 19.05 -11.11
C THR A 207 -28.02 18.35 -11.57
N ARG A 208 -29.15 18.53 -10.86
CA ARG A 208 -30.43 17.89 -11.20
C ARG A 208 -30.95 18.30 -12.58
N GLU A 209 -30.89 19.59 -12.90
CA GLU A 209 -31.23 20.11 -14.24
C GLU A 209 -30.39 19.45 -15.35
N ARG A 210 -29.09 19.24 -15.08
CA ARG A 210 -28.15 18.69 -16.08
C ARG A 210 -28.33 17.19 -16.33
N VAL A 211 -28.56 16.40 -15.27
CA VAL A 211 -28.59 14.92 -15.35
C VAL A 211 -30.01 14.35 -15.50
N GLY A 212 -31.04 15.18 -15.35
CA GLY A 212 -32.44 14.77 -15.42
C GLY A 212 -32.95 14.06 -14.16
N ALA A 213 -34.23 13.66 -14.16
CA ALA A 213 -34.91 13.11 -12.99
C ALA A 213 -34.50 11.65 -12.64
N ASN A 214 -34.13 10.85 -13.64
CA ASN A 214 -33.88 9.41 -13.50
C ASN A 214 -32.40 9.10 -13.24
N PHE A 215 -31.81 9.79 -12.26
CA PHE A 215 -30.41 9.64 -11.87
C PHE A 215 -30.31 9.83 -10.36
N ILE A 216 -29.66 8.90 -9.65
CA ILE A 216 -29.60 8.97 -8.19
C ILE A 216 -28.74 10.17 -7.80
N LEU A 217 -29.31 11.08 -7.01
CA LEU A 217 -28.58 12.21 -6.44
C LEU A 217 -28.56 12.07 -4.92
N ILE A 218 -27.43 11.63 -4.38
CA ILE A 218 -27.21 11.55 -2.94
C ILE A 218 -26.61 12.88 -2.48
N PHE A 219 -27.07 13.42 -1.36
CA PHE A 219 -26.36 14.51 -0.70
C PHE A 219 -25.90 14.04 0.68
N ARG A 220 -24.59 14.12 0.94
CA ARG A 220 -24.03 13.74 2.23
C ARG A 220 -24.00 14.95 3.16
N LEU A 221 -25.07 15.10 3.93
CA LEU A 221 -25.35 16.26 4.79
C LEU A 221 -24.60 16.16 6.11
N SER A 222 -23.89 17.23 6.49
CA SER A 222 -23.35 17.33 7.85
C SER A 222 -24.49 17.55 8.82
N MET A 223 -24.83 16.52 9.60
CA MET A 223 -25.91 16.59 10.58
C MET A 223 -25.38 16.89 11.99
N LEU A 224 -24.08 16.71 12.21
CA LEU A 224 -23.41 17.02 13.47
C LEU A 224 -21.95 17.39 13.21
N ASP A 225 -21.63 18.68 13.16
CA ASP A 225 -20.30 19.16 12.74
C ASP A 225 -19.17 18.87 13.75
N LEU A 226 -19.48 18.79 15.06
CA LEU A 226 -18.51 18.56 16.16
C LEU A 226 -17.37 19.60 16.24
N VAL A 227 -17.62 20.81 15.77
CA VAL A 227 -16.74 21.98 15.90
C VAL A 227 -17.53 23.19 16.39
N GLN A 228 -16.85 24.09 17.12
CA GLN A 228 -17.47 25.33 17.59
C GLN A 228 -17.89 26.20 16.40
N GLY A 229 -19.15 26.64 16.35
CA GLY A 229 -19.62 27.46 15.22
C GLY A 229 -20.06 26.65 13.99
N GLY A 230 -20.24 25.33 14.13
CA GLY A 230 -20.94 24.48 13.17
C GLY A 230 -22.44 24.80 13.07
N SER A 231 -23.26 23.89 12.57
CA SER A 231 -24.70 24.06 12.37
C SER A 231 -25.50 23.74 13.63
N THR A 232 -26.66 24.36 13.78
CA THR A 232 -27.71 23.99 14.75
C THR A 232 -28.64 22.94 14.18
N GLN A 233 -29.45 22.28 15.01
CA GLN A 233 -30.36 21.26 14.54
C GLN A 233 -31.46 21.83 13.63
N GLU A 234 -31.97 23.03 13.92
CA GLU A 234 -32.96 23.71 13.09
C GLU A 234 -32.40 24.05 11.71
N GLU A 235 -31.16 24.52 11.65
CA GLU A 235 -30.44 24.77 10.40
C GLU A 235 -30.30 23.49 9.56
N VAL A 236 -29.89 22.37 10.18
CA VAL A 236 -29.78 21.06 9.50
C VAL A 236 -31.12 20.61 8.92
N VAL A 237 -32.21 20.77 9.68
CA VAL A 237 -33.58 20.45 9.19
C VAL A 237 -33.96 21.33 8.01
N GLN A 238 -33.73 22.65 8.11
CA GLN A 238 -34.04 23.59 7.04
C GLN A 238 -33.29 23.23 5.75
N LEU A 239 -31.99 22.93 5.85
CA LEU A 239 -31.20 22.52 4.69
C LEU A 239 -31.67 21.19 4.11
N ALA A 240 -31.98 20.19 4.95
CA ALA A 240 -32.48 18.89 4.49
C ALA A 240 -33.77 19.02 3.66
N GLN A 241 -34.72 19.85 4.12
CA GLN A 241 -35.97 20.11 3.40
C GLN A 241 -35.74 20.88 2.09
N ALA A 242 -34.83 21.86 2.09
CA ALA A 242 -34.49 22.60 0.89
C ALA A 242 -33.76 21.73 -0.15
N LEU A 243 -32.92 20.78 0.29
CA LEU A 243 -32.25 19.80 -0.56
C LEU A 243 -33.24 18.81 -1.19
N GLU A 244 -34.21 18.33 -0.41
CA GLU A 244 -35.30 17.50 -0.92
C GLU A 244 -36.06 18.23 -2.04
N GLN A 245 -36.49 19.47 -1.80
CA GLN A 245 -37.18 20.29 -2.80
C GLN A 245 -36.32 20.57 -4.05
N ALA A 246 -34.99 20.66 -3.89
CA ALA A 246 -34.06 20.85 -5.00
C ALA A 246 -33.84 19.57 -5.83
N GLY A 247 -34.34 18.40 -5.38
CA GLY A 247 -34.33 17.15 -6.13
C GLY A 247 -33.28 16.14 -5.69
N VAL A 248 -32.82 16.18 -4.43
CA VAL A 248 -32.03 15.07 -3.84
C VAL A 248 -32.88 13.81 -3.74
N THR A 249 -32.29 12.66 -4.08
CA THR A 249 -32.93 11.34 -4.02
C THR A 249 -32.75 10.67 -2.67
N ILE A 250 -31.56 10.80 -2.04
CA ILE A 250 -31.20 10.16 -0.77
C ILE A 250 -30.36 11.15 0.06
N LEU A 251 -30.63 11.27 1.36
CA LEU A 251 -29.75 11.97 2.29
C LEU A 251 -28.86 10.98 3.03
N ASN A 252 -27.56 11.11 2.83
CA ASN A 252 -26.57 10.36 3.60
C ASN A 252 -26.05 11.22 4.75
N THR A 253 -25.77 10.61 5.89
CA THR A 253 -25.33 11.32 7.09
C THR A 253 -23.81 11.55 7.07
N GLY A 254 -23.37 12.76 7.41
CA GLY A 254 -21.99 13.12 7.75
C GLY A 254 -21.88 13.51 9.22
N ILE A 255 -20.81 13.08 9.90
CA ILE A 255 -20.62 13.27 11.34
C ILE A 255 -19.18 13.72 11.61
N GLY A 256 -19.07 14.93 12.14
CA GLY A 256 -17.82 15.56 12.50
C GLY A 256 -17.16 16.27 11.34
N TRP A 257 -16.03 16.91 11.64
CA TRP A 257 -15.07 17.47 10.70
C TRP A 257 -13.72 16.78 10.93
N HIS A 258 -12.82 16.83 9.95
CA HIS A 258 -11.42 16.38 10.17
C HIS A 258 -10.70 17.15 11.28
N GLU A 259 -11.12 18.38 11.55
CA GLU A 259 -10.62 19.21 12.65
C GLU A 259 -11.20 18.88 14.03
N ALA A 260 -12.31 18.14 14.08
CA ALA A 260 -13.01 17.83 15.32
C ALA A 260 -12.08 17.11 16.30
N ARG A 261 -12.20 17.46 17.58
CA ARG A 261 -11.44 16.85 18.68
C ARG A 261 -12.25 15.79 19.43
N ILE A 262 -13.27 15.26 18.77
CA ILE A 262 -14.14 14.18 19.22
C ILE A 262 -14.00 13.04 18.20
N PRO A 263 -13.68 11.80 18.62
CA PRO A 263 -13.51 10.70 17.69
C PRO A 263 -14.86 10.27 17.12
N THR A 264 -14.95 10.12 15.80
CA THR A 264 -16.22 9.77 15.14
C THR A 264 -16.27 8.34 14.60
N ILE A 265 -15.09 7.74 14.37
CA ILE A 265 -14.99 6.46 13.66
C ILE A 265 -14.04 5.42 14.28
N ALA A 266 -13.10 5.81 15.15
CA ALA A 266 -12.08 4.91 15.71
C ALA A 266 -12.66 3.85 16.66
N THR A 267 -11.89 2.83 17.06
CA THR A 267 -12.35 1.72 17.93
C THR A 267 -12.97 2.19 19.25
N LYS A 268 -12.53 3.31 19.82
CA LYS A 268 -13.10 3.90 21.04
C LYS A 268 -14.53 4.42 20.91
N VAL A 269 -15.02 4.62 19.69
CA VAL A 269 -16.40 5.08 19.44
C VAL A 269 -17.35 3.88 19.57
N PRO A 270 -18.51 3.99 20.22
CA PRO A 270 -19.44 2.86 20.27
C PRO A 270 -19.99 2.46 18.90
N ARG A 271 -20.49 1.22 18.78
CA ARG A 271 -21.24 0.79 17.59
C ARG A 271 -22.48 1.65 17.41
N ALA A 272 -22.76 2.03 16.16
CA ALA A 272 -23.87 2.89 15.75
C ALA A 272 -24.05 4.18 16.59
N ALA A 273 -22.95 4.72 17.17
CA ALA A 273 -23.03 5.82 18.14
C ALA A 273 -23.86 7.02 17.63
N PHE A 274 -23.82 7.31 16.34
CA PHE A 274 -24.46 8.50 15.79
C PHE A 274 -25.76 8.22 15.02
N ALA A 275 -26.34 7.02 15.12
CA ALA A 275 -27.60 6.71 14.43
C ALA A 275 -28.76 7.62 14.87
N TRP A 276 -28.78 8.04 16.15
CA TRP A 276 -29.76 8.99 16.68
C TRP A 276 -29.70 10.36 15.99
N VAL A 277 -28.57 10.75 15.39
CA VAL A 277 -28.46 12.03 14.66
C VAL A 277 -29.31 11.97 13.40
N THR A 278 -29.23 10.87 12.65
CA THR A 278 -30.05 10.62 11.45
C THR A 278 -31.53 10.56 11.80
N GLU A 279 -31.87 9.96 12.94
CA GLU A 279 -33.24 9.86 13.46
C GLU A 279 -33.91 11.24 13.58
N GLN A 280 -33.16 12.30 13.90
CA GLN A 280 -33.70 13.64 14.07
C GLN A 280 -34.31 14.26 12.79
N LEU A 281 -34.04 13.68 11.62
CA LEU A 281 -34.66 14.07 10.34
C LEU A 281 -35.83 13.16 9.93
N LYS A 282 -36.07 12.05 10.62
CA LYS A 282 -37.22 11.18 10.32
C LYS A 282 -38.53 11.95 10.48
N GLY A 283 -39.41 11.82 9.48
CA GLY A 283 -40.69 12.52 9.42
C GLY A 283 -40.61 14.01 9.06
N LYS A 284 -39.41 14.57 8.87
CA LYS A 284 -39.21 15.98 8.45
C LYS A 284 -38.92 16.12 6.96
N VAL A 285 -38.52 15.03 6.32
CA VAL A 285 -38.32 14.87 4.87
C VAL A 285 -38.99 13.57 4.42
N GLY A 286 -39.39 13.50 3.14
CA GLY A 286 -40.02 12.34 2.51
C GLY A 286 -39.05 11.41 1.78
N ILE A 287 -37.80 11.81 1.59
CA ILE A 287 -36.75 11.01 0.94
C ILE A 287 -35.99 10.10 1.93
N PRO A 288 -35.44 8.95 1.47
CA PRO A 288 -34.71 8.01 2.34
C PRO A 288 -33.50 8.63 3.06
N LEU A 289 -33.34 8.27 4.33
CA LEU A 289 -32.21 8.66 5.17
C LEU A 289 -31.24 7.49 5.40
N VAL A 290 -29.93 7.76 5.34
CA VAL A 290 -28.87 6.77 5.58
C VAL A 290 -28.10 7.09 6.86
N ALA A 291 -28.14 6.19 7.85
CA ALA A 291 -27.31 6.27 9.05
C ALA A 291 -25.91 5.73 8.79
N THR A 292 -24.88 6.27 9.44
CA THR A 292 -23.48 5.87 9.25
C THR A 292 -22.70 5.83 10.56
N ASN A 293 -21.40 5.58 10.45
CA ASN A 293 -20.40 5.51 11.51
C ASN A 293 -20.57 4.34 12.49
N ARG A 294 -19.55 3.48 12.51
CA ARG A 294 -19.43 2.34 13.44
C ARG A 294 -20.61 1.36 13.42
N ILE A 295 -21.30 1.24 12.29
CA ILE A 295 -22.15 0.09 11.97
C ILE A 295 -21.25 -0.95 11.30
N ASN A 296 -21.05 -2.11 11.93
CA ASN A 296 -20.07 -3.11 11.47
C ASN A 296 -20.51 -4.56 11.62
N THR A 297 -21.73 -4.82 12.10
CA THR A 297 -22.34 -6.16 12.09
C THR A 297 -23.79 -6.10 11.58
N PRO A 298 -24.31 -7.18 10.97
CA PRO A 298 -25.69 -7.21 10.49
C PRO A 298 -26.72 -6.97 11.58
N GLU A 299 -26.45 -7.44 12.81
CA GLU A 299 -27.34 -7.28 13.96
C GLU A 299 -27.51 -5.80 14.32
N VAL A 300 -26.41 -5.04 14.38
CA VAL A 300 -26.47 -3.59 14.65
C VAL A 300 -27.12 -2.83 13.49
N ALA A 301 -26.87 -3.25 12.25
CA ALA A 301 -27.52 -2.64 11.09
C ALA A 301 -29.04 -2.87 11.10
N GLU A 302 -29.48 -4.10 11.42
CA GLU A 302 -30.89 -4.44 11.56
C GLU A 302 -31.54 -3.66 12.71
N GLU A 303 -30.87 -3.53 13.86
CA GLU A 303 -31.37 -2.77 15.01
C GLU A 303 -31.61 -1.29 14.67
N VAL A 304 -30.68 -0.65 13.94
CA VAL A 304 -30.82 0.74 13.48
C VAL A 304 -32.04 0.90 12.56
N LEU A 305 -32.30 -0.07 11.69
CA LEU A 305 -33.46 -0.04 10.79
C LEU A 305 -34.76 -0.35 11.55
N ALA A 306 -34.75 -1.34 12.44
CA ALA A 306 -35.90 -1.79 13.22
C ALA A 306 -36.39 -0.72 14.22
N SER A 307 -35.46 0.05 14.79
CA SER A 307 -35.76 1.18 15.67
C SER A 307 -36.24 2.42 14.91
N GLY A 308 -36.23 2.41 13.57
CA GLY A 308 -36.72 3.50 12.74
C GLY A 308 -35.77 4.69 12.63
N GLN A 309 -34.51 4.54 13.07
CA GLN A 309 -33.52 5.63 13.06
C GLN A 309 -33.07 6.03 11.65
N ALA A 310 -33.15 5.10 10.69
CA ALA A 310 -32.84 5.35 9.29
C ALA A 310 -33.61 4.40 8.36
N ASP A 311 -33.60 4.70 7.06
CA ASP A 311 -34.16 3.85 6.01
C ASP A 311 -33.11 2.94 5.38
N MET A 312 -31.84 3.32 5.52
CA MET A 312 -30.66 2.59 5.04
C MET A 312 -29.51 2.75 6.03
N VAL A 313 -28.52 1.86 5.93
CA VAL A 313 -27.25 1.98 6.64
C VAL A 313 -26.08 2.11 5.68
N SER A 314 -25.15 2.99 6.01
CA SER A 314 -23.90 3.19 5.31
C SER A 314 -22.77 2.50 6.07
N MET A 315 -22.09 1.58 5.40
CA MET A 315 -20.91 0.90 5.90
C MET A 315 -19.77 1.12 4.92
N ALA A 316 -18.69 1.75 5.35
CA ALA A 316 -17.49 1.93 4.53
C ALA A 316 -16.48 0.81 4.84
N ARG A 317 -15.76 0.96 5.95
CA ARG A 317 -14.70 0.04 6.39
C ARG A 317 -15.12 -1.43 6.57
N PRO A 318 -16.37 -1.77 6.94
CA PRO A 318 -16.81 -3.17 6.90
C PRO A 318 -16.61 -3.85 5.54
N PHE A 319 -16.75 -3.14 4.42
CA PHE A 319 -16.51 -3.71 3.08
C PHE A 319 -15.03 -3.79 2.65
N LEU A 320 -14.14 -3.10 3.37
CA LEU A 320 -12.71 -3.41 3.30
C LEU A 320 -12.40 -4.70 4.06
N ALA A 321 -13.04 -4.90 5.21
CA ALA A 321 -12.83 -6.08 6.04
C ALA A 321 -13.46 -7.35 5.44
N ASP A 322 -14.66 -7.26 4.87
CA ASP A 322 -15.36 -8.40 4.28
C ASP A 322 -16.22 -7.97 3.07
N PRO A 323 -15.85 -8.35 1.83
CA PRO A 323 -16.69 -8.07 0.67
C PRO A 323 -18.00 -8.86 0.66
N GLU A 324 -18.07 -10.02 1.34
CA GLU A 324 -19.22 -10.93 1.36
C GLU A 324 -20.20 -10.65 2.51
N PHE A 325 -20.08 -9.50 3.18
CA PHE A 325 -20.87 -9.13 4.37
C PHE A 325 -22.37 -9.37 4.17
N VAL A 326 -22.95 -8.87 3.07
CA VAL A 326 -24.41 -8.92 2.86
C VAL A 326 -24.87 -10.33 2.52
N ASN A 327 -24.14 -11.03 1.65
CA ASN A 327 -24.44 -12.44 1.33
C ASN A 327 -24.36 -13.34 2.57
N LYS A 328 -23.34 -13.17 3.42
CA LYS A 328 -23.22 -13.90 4.69
C LYS A 328 -24.39 -13.60 5.61
N ALA A 329 -24.81 -12.34 5.73
CA ALA A 329 -25.99 -11.96 6.49
C ALA A 329 -27.26 -12.64 5.95
N ALA A 330 -27.49 -12.58 4.63
CA ALA A 330 -28.64 -13.21 3.96
C ALA A 330 -28.71 -14.72 4.17
N GLN A 331 -27.56 -15.38 4.28
CA GLN A 331 -27.44 -16.83 4.53
C GLN A 331 -27.51 -17.21 6.01
N GLY A 332 -27.72 -16.25 6.93
CA GLY A 332 -27.71 -16.49 8.36
C GLY A 332 -26.33 -16.88 8.91
N ARG A 333 -25.26 -16.40 8.27
CA ARG A 333 -23.85 -16.68 8.61
C ARG A 333 -23.12 -15.44 9.11
N SER A 334 -23.74 -14.63 9.97
CA SER A 334 -23.08 -13.41 10.51
C SER A 334 -21.82 -13.72 11.31
N GLN A 335 -21.75 -14.90 11.93
CA GLN A 335 -20.54 -15.44 12.58
C GLN A 335 -19.39 -15.74 11.61
N ASP A 336 -19.59 -15.70 10.29
CA ASP A 336 -18.51 -15.88 9.30
C ASP A 336 -17.96 -14.54 8.79
N ILE A 337 -18.53 -13.42 9.24
CA ILE A 337 -18.13 -12.09 8.80
C ILE A 337 -16.77 -11.74 9.40
N ASN A 338 -15.86 -11.22 8.59
CA ASN A 338 -14.61 -10.65 9.03
C ASN A 338 -14.84 -9.19 9.49
N THR A 339 -15.23 -9.02 10.75
CA THR A 339 -15.73 -7.74 11.25
C THR A 339 -14.65 -6.64 11.21
N CYS A 340 -15.03 -5.45 10.75
CA CYS A 340 -14.16 -4.29 10.87
C CYS A 340 -13.99 -3.87 12.34
N ILE A 341 -12.77 -3.94 12.85
CA ILE A 341 -12.43 -3.54 14.23
C ILE A 341 -12.15 -2.05 14.42
N ALA A 342 -12.42 -1.22 13.40
CA ALA A 342 -12.23 0.23 13.43
C ALA A 342 -10.81 0.72 13.81
N CYS A 343 -9.78 -0.09 13.57
CA CYS A 343 -8.40 0.22 13.95
C CYS A 343 -7.78 1.40 13.19
N ASN A 344 -8.31 1.74 12.00
CA ASN A 344 -7.81 2.73 11.05
C ASN A 344 -6.39 2.49 10.47
N GLN A 345 -5.64 1.50 10.97
CA GLN A 345 -4.20 1.34 10.71
C GLN A 345 -3.83 1.04 9.25
N ALA A 346 -4.69 0.33 8.52
CA ALA A 346 -4.44 -0.09 7.14
C ALA A 346 -5.29 0.68 6.12
N CYS A 347 -6.37 1.32 6.57
CA CYS A 347 -7.24 2.12 5.72
C CYS A 347 -6.87 3.61 5.85
N LEU A 348 -7.48 4.33 6.77
CA LEU A 348 -7.27 5.77 6.92
C LEU A 348 -5.80 6.16 7.12
N ASP A 349 -5.07 5.48 8.02
CA ASP A 349 -3.66 5.80 8.26
C ASP A 349 -2.77 5.60 7.01
N HIS A 350 -3.17 4.70 6.10
CA HIS A 350 -2.53 4.55 4.79
C HIS A 350 -2.91 5.68 3.85
N THR A 351 -4.19 6.02 3.72
CA THR A 351 -4.64 7.14 2.88
C THR A 351 -3.97 8.45 3.29
N PHE A 352 -4.02 8.82 4.57
CA PHE A 352 -3.30 9.99 5.13
C PHE A 352 -1.77 9.80 5.15
N GLY A 353 -1.30 8.59 4.83
CA GLY A 353 0.10 8.24 4.64
C GLY A 353 0.57 8.30 3.18
N GLY A 354 -0.31 8.61 2.22
CA GLY A 354 0.01 8.53 0.78
C GLY A 354 0.23 7.09 0.30
N LYS A 355 -0.40 6.12 0.95
CA LYS A 355 -0.32 4.70 0.59
C LYS A 355 -1.70 4.22 0.14
N ILE A 356 -1.72 3.21 -0.73
CA ILE A 356 -2.94 2.51 -1.10
C ILE A 356 -3.57 1.90 0.16
N THR A 357 -4.87 2.12 0.31
CA THR A 357 -5.68 1.55 1.39
C THR A 357 -5.60 0.02 1.37
N SER A 358 -5.68 -0.58 2.54
CA SER A 358 -5.85 -2.01 2.76
C SER A 358 -6.70 -2.22 4.02
N CYS A 359 -6.75 -3.45 4.55
CA CYS A 359 -7.40 -3.75 5.81
C CYS A 359 -6.50 -4.61 6.69
N LEU A 360 -6.46 -4.33 8.00
CA LEU A 360 -5.68 -5.10 8.97
C LEU A 360 -6.11 -6.57 8.98
N VAL A 361 -7.43 -6.81 8.95
CA VAL A 361 -8.00 -8.16 9.02
C VAL A 361 -8.20 -8.79 7.65
N ASN A 362 -8.08 -8.01 6.57
CA ASN A 362 -8.20 -8.48 5.19
C ASN A 362 -7.13 -7.82 4.29
N PRO A 363 -5.93 -8.41 4.20
CA PRO A 363 -4.85 -7.87 3.37
C PRO A 363 -5.17 -7.77 1.88
N ARG A 364 -6.17 -8.53 1.38
CA ARG A 364 -6.62 -8.50 -0.03
C ARG A 364 -7.36 -7.22 -0.39
N ALA A 365 -7.86 -6.46 0.58
CA ALA A 365 -8.62 -5.24 0.32
C ALA A 365 -7.81 -4.25 -0.55
N CYS A 366 -8.39 -3.83 -1.68
CA CYS A 366 -7.78 -2.98 -2.72
C CYS A 366 -6.57 -3.63 -3.45
N HIS A 367 -6.35 -4.93 -3.24
CA HIS A 367 -5.29 -5.74 -3.82
C HIS A 367 -5.86 -7.04 -4.42
N GLU A 368 -7.13 -7.04 -4.79
CA GLU A 368 -7.88 -8.21 -5.27
C GLU A 368 -7.25 -8.84 -6.51
N THR A 369 -6.65 -8.03 -7.38
CA THR A 369 -5.95 -8.46 -8.61
C THR A 369 -4.50 -8.90 -8.38
N ILE A 370 -3.96 -8.65 -7.18
CA ILE A 370 -2.56 -8.92 -6.83
C ILE A 370 -2.49 -10.13 -5.90
N LEU A 371 -3.35 -10.17 -4.88
CA LEU A 371 -3.43 -11.23 -3.90
C LEU A 371 -4.58 -12.18 -4.28
N VAL A 372 -4.32 -13.04 -5.26
CA VAL A 372 -5.29 -13.98 -5.82
C VAL A 372 -5.15 -15.36 -5.17
N PRO A 373 -6.15 -15.84 -4.41
CA PRO A 373 -6.11 -17.16 -3.79
C PRO A 373 -6.42 -18.24 -4.83
N LEU A 374 -5.36 -18.85 -5.38
CA LEU A 374 -5.49 -19.99 -6.31
C LEU A 374 -5.51 -21.33 -5.54
N PRO A 375 -6.41 -22.27 -5.89
CA PRO A 375 -6.39 -23.63 -5.34
C PRO A 375 -5.07 -24.36 -5.63
N LEU A 376 -4.68 -25.29 -4.76
CA LEU A 376 -3.48 -26.10 -4.90
C LEU A 376 -3.83 -27.52 -5.36
N PRO A 377 -3.06 -28.09 -6.32
CA PRO A 377 -3.33 -29.43 -6.84
C PRO A 377 -2.88 -30.56 -5.89
N LYS A 378 -2.02 -30.26 -4.90
CA LYS A 378 -1.45 -31.25 -3.97
C LYS A 378 -1.75 -30.87 -2.52
N LYS A 379 -2.09 -31.87 -1.72
CA LYS A 379 -2.25 -31.77 -0.26
C LYS A 379 -0.91 -32.03 0.41
N GLU A 380 -0.11 -30.98 0.59
CA GLU A 380 1.09 -31.05 1.44
C GLU A 380 0.72 -30.80 2.91
N ARG A 381 1.41 -31.50 3.82
CA ARG A 381 1.23 -31.34 5.28
C ARG A 381 2.13 -30.24 5.81
N VAL A 382 1.53 -29.27 6.51
CA VAL A 382 2.24 -28.13 7.11
C VAL A 382 1.88 -28.01 8.59
N ALA A 383 2.91 -27.91 9.44
CA ALA A 383 2.73 -27.55 10.83
C ALA A 383 2.85 -26.04 11.02
N VAL A 384 1.94 -25.45 11.79
CA VAL A 384 1.96 -24.03 12.16
C VAL A 384 2.08 -23.95 13.68
N VAL A 385 3.14 -23.32 14.18
CA VAL A 385 3.39 -23.21 15.62
C VAL A 385 3.07 -21.79 16.08
N GLY A 386 1.98 -21.63 16.81
CA GLY A 386 1.45 -20.38 17.34
C GLY A 386 0.15 -19.96 16.66
N ALA A 387 -0.95 -20.00 17.39
CA ALA A 387 -2.28 -19.54 17.00
C ALA A 387 -2.49 -18.04 17.29
N GLY A 388 -1.45 -17.23 17.17
CA GLY A 388 -1.56 -15.78 17.09
C GLY A 388 -2.09 -15.31 15.72
N PRO A 389 -2.33 -13.99 15.53
CA PRO A 389 -2.93 -13.47 14.29
C PRO A 389 -2.16 -13.85 13.00
N ALA A 390 -0.83 -13.97 13.05
CA ALA A 390 -0.04 -14.45 11.92
C ALA A 390 -0.32 -15.91 11.57
N GLY A 391 -0.29 -16.80 12.58
CA GLY A 391 -0.53 -18.23 12.39
C GLY A 391 -1.97 -18.53 12.01
N LEU A 392 -2.95 -17.81 12.58
CA LEU A 392 -4.36 -17.92 12.21
C LEU A 392 -4.62 -17.50 10.76
N ALA A 393 -4.04 -16.37 10.32
CA ALA A 393 -4.14 -15.93 8.94
C ALA A 393 -3.51 -16.94 7.97
N PHE A 394 -2.29 -17.41 8.28
CA PHE A 394 -1.64 -18.42 7.45
C PHE A 394 -2.45 -19.72 7.40
N ALA A 395 -2.83 -20.28 8.56
CA ALA A 395 -3.45 -21.59 8.65
C ALA A 395 -4.78 -21.67 7.91
N THR A 396 -5.64 -20.66 8.09
CA THR A 396 -6.97 -20.63 7.46
C THR A 396 -6.88 -20.39 5.96
N GLU A 397 -6.00 -19.49 5.49
CA GLU A 397 -5.82 -19.25 4.06
C GLU A 397 -5.12 -20.43 3.35
N ALA A 398 -4.11 -21.03 3.96
CA ALA A 398 -3.42 -22.19 3.41
C ALA A 398 -4.34 -23.42 3.29
N ALA A 399 -5.16 -23.67 4.33
CA ALA A 399 -6.13 -24.76 4.31
C ALA A 399 -7.25 -24.51 3.29
N ALA A 400 -7.74 -23.26 3.16
CA ALA A 400 -8.72 -22.90 2.13
C ALA A 400 -8.20 -23.13 0.70
N ARG A 401 -6.88 -23.05 0.49
CA ARG A 401 -6.23 -23.37 -0.79
C ARG A 401 -5.99 -24.87 -1.00
N GLY A 402 -6.11 -25.69 0.04
CA GLY A 402 -6.01 -27.15 -0.06
C GLY A 402 -4.83 -27.79 0.70
N LEU A 403 -4.01 -27.04 1.44
CA LEU A 403 -2.96 -27.63 2.29
C LEU A 403 -3.56 -28.34 3.51
N GLU A 404 -2.94 -29.43 3.94
CA GLU A 404 -3.30 -30.10 5.20
C GLU A 404 -2.55 -29.41 6.35
N VAL A 405 -3.25 -28.56 7.09
CA VAL A 405 -2.64 -27.73 8.12
C VAL A 405 -2.93 -28.29 9.51
N THR A 406 -1.87 -28.45 10.32
CA THR A 406 -1.98 -28.65 11.77
C THR A 406 -1.49 -27.40 12.50
N LEU A 407 -2.36 -26.74 13.26
CA LEU A 407 -2.08 -25.54 14.03
C LEU A 407 -1.91 -25.88 15.52
N PHE A 408 -0.74 -25.60 16.06
CA PHE A 408 -0.39 -25.82 17.47
C PHE A 408 -0.38 -24.50 18.24
N ASP A 409 -0.85 -24.50 19.48
CA ASP A 409 -0.60 -23.43 20.45
C ASP A 409 -0.43 -23.98 21.87
N ALA A 410 0.46 -23.35 22.64
CA ALA A 410 0.68 -23.69 24.04
C ALA A 410 -0.46 -23.20 24.95
N ALA A 411 -1.20 -22.17 24.55
CA ALA A 411 -2.37 -21.68 25.25
C ALA A 411 -3.60 -22.55 24.96
N SER A 412 -4.57 -22.52 25.88
CA SER A 412 -5.84 -23.26 25.76
C SER A 412 -6.85 -22.62 24.80
N GLU A 413 -6.56 -21.42 24.28
CA GLU A 413 -7.41 -20.69 23.32
C GLU A 413 -6.54 -20.07 22.23
N ILE A 414 -7.11 -19.88 21.03
CA ILE A 414 -6.47 -19.14 19.95
C ILE A 414 -6.37 -17.65 20.26
N GLY A 415 -5.45 -16.95 19.59
CA GLY A 415 -5.43 -15.48 19.53
C GLY A 415 -4.10 -14.84 19.91
N GLY A 416 -3.25 -15.54 20.67
CA GLY A 416 -1.96 -15.00 21.11
C GLY A 416 -2.12 -13.62 21.76
N GLN A 417 -1.37 -12.61 21.28
CA GLN A 417 -1.45 -11.25 21.82
C GLN A 417 -2.82 -10.56 21.62
N PHE A 418 -3.70 -11.04 20.74
CA PHE A 418 -5.07 -10.51 20.67
C PHE A 418 -5.88 -10.82 21.93
N ASN A 419 -5.57 -11.91 22.65
CA ASN A 419 -6.20 -12.19 23.94
C ASN A 419 -5.79 -11.19 25.02
N VAL A 420 -4.66 -10.52 24.86
CA VAL A 420 -4.25 -9.40 25.71
C VAL A 420 -4.88 -8.10 25.22
N ALA A 421 -4.82 -7.83 23.91
CA ALA A 421 -5.33 -6.60 23.32
C ALA A 421 -6.86 -6.43 23.47
N LYS A 422 -7.64 -7.52 23.38
CA LYS A 422 -9.11 -7.49 23.49
C LYS A 422 -9.62 -7.04 24.87
N GLN A 423 -8.74 -7.01 25.87
CA GLN A 423 -9.06 -6.62 27.25
C GLN A 423 -8.80 -5.14 27.52
N ILE A 424 -8.20 -4.41 26.57
CA ILE A 424 -7.94 -2.98 26.71
C ILE A 424 -9.24 -2.20 26.46
N PRO A 425 -9.66 -1.29 27.37
CA PRO A 425 -10.82 -0.44 27.14
C PRO A 425 -10.71 0.30 25.80
N GLY A 426 -11.73 0.15 24.95
CA GLY A 426 -11.73 0.69 23.59
C GLY A 426 -11.07 -0.20 22.54
N LYS A 427 -10.78 -1.47 22.85
CA LYS A 427 -10.31 -2.52 21.92
C LYS A 427 -11.14 -3.80 22.01
N GLU A 428 -12.38 -3.70 22.44
CA GLU A 428 -13.29 -4.85 22.58
C GLU A 428 -13.64 -5.47 21.22
N GLU A 429 -13.56 -4.71 20.13
CA GLU A 429 -13.75 -5.24 18.77
C GLU A 429 -12.74 -6.34 18.38
N PHE A 430 -11.62 -6.51 19.10
CA PHE A 430 -10.68 -7.61 18.83
C PHE A 430 -11.28 -8.99 19.16
N TYR A 431 -12.34 -9.07 19.98
CA TYR A 431 -13.09 -10.31 20.16
C TYR A 431 -13.68 -10.81 18.82
N GLU A 432 -14.10 -9.91 17.93
CA GLU A 432 -14.68 -10.27 16.63
C GLU A 432 -13.67 -10.94 15.70
N THR A 433 -12.42 -10.47 15.68
CA THR A 433 -11.39 -11.08 14.84
C THR A 433 -11.10 -12.51 15.31
N LEU A 434 -11.15 -12.77 16.61
CA LEU A 434 -10.96 -14.11 17.17
C LEU A 434 -12.15 -15.02 16.89
N ARG A 435 -13.38 -14.50 17.01
CA ARG A 435 -14.58 -15.22 16.55
C ARG A 435 -14.45 -15.59 15.07
N TYR A 436 -14.09 -14.65 14.22
CA TYR A 436 -13.90 -14.87 12.78
C TYR A 436 -12.90 -15.99 12.50
N PHE A 437 -11.71 -15.93 13.09
CA PHE A 437 -10.72 -16.99 12.89
C PHE A 437 -11.18 -18.33 13.48
N GLY A 438 -11.90 -18.32 14.60
CA GLY A 438 -12.51 -19.51 15.18
C GLY A 438 -13.46 -20.21 14.22
N GLU A 439 -14.36 -19.47 13.56
CA GLU A 439 -15.24 -20.03 12.52
C GLU A 439 -14.47 -20.44 11.26
N ARG A 440 -13.50 -19.64 10.82
CA ARG A 440 -12.66 -20.00 9.66
C ARG A 440 -11.94 -21.33 9.88
N LEU A 441 -11.35 -21.58 11.04
CA LEU A 441 -10.67 -22.84 11.35
C LEU A 441 -11.61 -24.05 11.21
N LYS A 442 -12.87 -23.92 11.67
CA LYS A 442 -13.91 -24.95 11.50
C LYS A 442 -14.21 -25.19 10.03
N HIS A 443 -14.46 -24.12 9.27
CA HIS A 443 -14.83 -24.22 7.84
C HIS A 443 -13.70 -24.75 6.95
N THR A 444 -12.44 -24.42 7.27
CA THR A 444 -11.29 -24.84 6.49
C THR A 444 -10.74 -26.21 6.89
N GLY A 445 -11.26 -26.83 7.96
CA GLY A 445 -10.83 -28.15 8.42
C GLY A 445 -9.39 -28.18 8.95
N VAL A 446 -8.87 -27.07 9.47
CA VAL A 446 -7.53 -27.04 10.08
C VAL A 446 -7.55 -27.93 11.32
N THR A 447 -6.55 -28.81 11.47
CA THR A 447 -6.40 -29.59 12.71
C THR A 447 -5.80 -28.70 13.78
N VAL A 448 -6.56 -28.39 14.84
CA VAL A 448 -6.13 -27.46 15.90
C VAL A 448 -5.75 -28.23 17.17
N GLN A 449 -4.55 -27.99 17.69
CA GLN A 449 -4.01 -28.57 18.93
C GLN A 449 -3.63 -27.46 19.91
N LEU A 450 -4.51 -27.20 20.89
CA LEU A 450 -4.32 -26.19 21.93
C LEU A 450 -3.88 -26.81 23.25
N GLY A 451 -3.35 -26.00 24.15
CA GLY A 451 -2.83 -26.45 25.45
C GLY A 451 -1.56 -27.31 25.33
N GLN A 452 -0.91 -27.30 24.17
CA GLN A 452 0.23 -28.15 23.87
C GLN A 452 1.42 -27.30 23.44
N ARG A 453 2.43 -27.23 24.29
CA ARG A 453 3.73 -26.67 23.91
C ARG A 453 4.52 -27.73 23.14
N VAL A 454 4.70 -27.53 21.85
CA VAL A 454 5.47 -28.43 20.98
C VAL A 454 6.96 -28.09 21.00
N SER A 455 7.79 -29.13 21.04
CA SER A 455 9.24 -29.08 20.83
C SER A 455 9.59 -29.34 19.35
N ALA A 456 10.86 -29.16 18.98
CA ALA A 456 11.33 -29.52 17.64
C ALA A 456 11.21 -31.05 17.42
N ASP A 457 11.51 -31.85 18.43
CA ASP A 457 11.44 -33.31 18.37
C ASP A 457 10.01 -33.81 18.15
N ASP A 458 9.00 -33.20 18.79
CA ASP A 458 7.59 -33.55 18.57
C ASP A 458 7.18 -33.38 17.09
N LEU A 459 7.61 -32.27 16.48
CA LEU A 459 7.30 -31.96 15.08
C LEU A 459 8.02 -32.91 14.11
N LEU A 460 9.25 -33.29 14.43
CA LEU A 460 10.05 -34.25 13.66
C LEU A 460 9.46 -35.66 13.74
N GLN A 461 9.08 -36.11 14.94
CA GLN A 461 8.44 -37.41 15.16
C GLN A 461 7.08 -37.50 14.47
N ALA A 462 6.32 -36.40 14.42
CA ALA A 462 5.07 -36.31 13.66
C ALA A 462 5.25 -36.25 12.13
N GLY A 463 6.49 -36.20 11.65
CA GLY A 463 6.86 -36.30 10.24
C GLY A 463 6.67 -35.02 9.42
N PHE A 464 6.54 -33.85 10.04
CA PHE A 464 6.39 -32.59 9.31
C PHE A 464 7.68 -32.22 8.56
N LYS A 465 7.55 -31.85 7.28
CA LYS A 465 8.67 -31.40 6.42
C LYS A 465 8.66 -29.88 6.16
N GLN A 466 7.53 -29.23 6.42
CA GLN A 466 7.35 -27.79 6.37
C GLN A 466 6.74 -27.30 7.68
N VAL A 467 7.41 -26.33 8.31
CA VAL A 467 6.98 -25.73 9.57
C VAL A 467 6.92 -24.21 9.44
N VAL A 468 5.77 -23.63 9.77
CA VAL A 468 5.59 -22.19 9.88
C VAL A 468 5.63 -21.80 11.35
N LEU A 469 6.67 -21.08 11.75
CA LEU A 469 6.82 -20.54 13.09
C LEU A 469 6.14 -19.16 13.17
N ALA A 470 5.00 -19.15 13.86
CA ALA A 470 4.21 -17.98 14.22
C ALA A 470 4.20 -17.77 15.75
N THR A 471 5.30 -18.15 16.41
CA THR A 471 5.53 -18.26 17.86
C THR A 471 5.52 -16.93 18.62
N GLY A 472 5.30 -15.82 17.93
CA GLY A 472 5.16 -14.50 18.55
C GLY A 472 6.47 -13.94 19.09
N ILE A 473 6.41 -13.38 20.29
CA ILE A 473 7.49 -12.58 20.89
C ILE A 473 7.71 -12.96 22.36
N THR A 474 8.80 -12.44 22.92
CA THR A 474 9.03 -12.33 24.36
C THR A 474 9.10 -10.85 24.78
N PRO A 475 8.53 -10.45 25.94
CA PRO A 475 8.73 -9.11 26.49
C PRO A 475 10.22 -8.82 26.73
N ARG A 476 10.69 -7.63 26.33
CA ARG A 476 12.06 -7.21 26.58
C ARG A 476 12.22 -6.70 28.01
N LEU A 477 13.25 -7.18 28.70
CA LEU A 477 13.70 -6.62 29.98
C LEU A 477 14.83 -5.61 29.73
N PRO A 478 14.67 -4.33 30.09
CA PRO A 478 15.72 -3.34 29.95
C PRO A 478 16.79 -3.51 31.04
N GLU A 479 18.03 -3.16 30.72
CA GLU A 479 19.14 -3.10 31.67
C GLU A 479 18.97 -1.88 32.58
N ILE A 480 18.29 -2.08 33.72
CA ILE A 480 18.08 -1.07 34.77
C ILE A 480 18.48 -1.72 36.10
N GLU A 481 19.23 -1.01 36.94
CA GLU A 481 19.55 -1.50 38.28
C GLU A 481 18.24 -1.73 39.07
N GLY A 482 18.12 -2.89 39.71
CA GLY A 482 16.89 -3.27 40.43
C GLY A 482 15.71 -3.66 39.53
N ILE A 483 15.92 -4.01 38.25
CA ILE A 483 14.83 -4.46 37.35
C ILE A 483 14.07 -5.71 37.84
N THR A 484 14.65 -6.47 38.77
CA THR A 484 14.01 -7.64 39.42
C THR A 484 13.33 -7.30 40.76
N HIS A 485 13.31 -6.03 41.16
CA HIS A 485 12.69 -5.57 42.40
C HIS A 485 11.19 -5.92 42.43
N PRO A 486 10.58 -6.27 43.58
CA PRO A 486 9.17 -6.66 43.68
C PRO A 486 8.15 -5.64 43.13
N LYS A 487 8.52 -4.36 43.07
CA LYS A 487 7.70 -3.29 42.46
C LYS A 487 7.62 -3.38 40.93
N VAL A 488 8.53 -4.13 40.27
CA VAL A 488 8.59 -4.23 38.82
C VAL A 488 7.67 -5.33 38.33
N LEU A 489 6.76 -4.98 37.42
CA LEU A 489 5.87 -5.91 36.73
C LEU A 489 6.04 -5.75 35.21
N GLY A 490 5.93 -6.83 34.46
CA GLY A 490 5.80 -6.78 33.00
C GLY A 490 4.36 -6.43 32.59
N TYR A 491 4.18 -5.93 31.36
CA TYR A 491 2.82 -5.68 30.85
C TYR A 491 1.95 -6.95 30.77
N LEU A 492 2.54 -8.14 30.62
CA LEU A 492 1.80 -9.40 30.66
C LEU A 492 1.37 -9.78 32.09
N ASP A 493 2.19 -9.50 33.10
CA ASP A 493 1.82 -9.71 34.50
C ASP A 493 0.54 -8.94 34.85
N VAL A 494 0.44 -7.71 34.33
CA VAL A 494 -0.72 -6.84 34.54
C VAL A 494 -1.91 -7.27 33.69
N LEU A 495 -1.73 -7.34 32.37
CA LEU A 495 -2.85 -7.48 31.44
C LEU A 495 -3.34 -8.92 31.30
N ARG A 496 -2.45 -9.92 31.36
CA ARG A 496 -2.80 -11.33 31.24
C ARG A 496 -3.00 -11.97 32.61
N ASP A 497 -2.01 -11.82 33.49
CA ASP A 497 -1.98 -12.56 34.77
C ASP A 497 -2.70 -11.82 35.91
N LYS A 498 -3.17 -10.60 35.66
CA LYS A 498 -3.99 -9.80 36.59
C LYS A 498 -3.33 -9.57 37.95
N LYS A 499 -2.00 -9.47 37.99
CA LYS A 499 -1.30 -9.12 39.22
C LYS A 499 -1.80 -7.76 39.75
N PRO A 500 -2.04 -7.62 41.07
CA PRO A 500 -2.47 -6.36 41.64
C PRO A 500 -1.51 -5.21 41.32
N VAL A 501 -2.06 -4.04 41.04
CA VAL A 501 -1.29 -2.81 40.78
C VAL A 501 -1.82 -1.72 41.70
N GLY A 502 -0.90 -1.09 42.43
CA GLY A 502 -1.16 0.00 43.38
C GLY A 502 -1.69 1.28 42.73
N GLU A 503 -1.76 2.35 43.52
CA GLU A 503 -2.38 3.63 43.15
C GLU A 503 -1.44 4.49 42.28
N LYS A 504 -0.14 4.52 42.61
CA LYS A 504 0.88 5.29 41.90
C LYS A 504 1.73 4.39 41.03
N VAL A 505 1.74 4.65 39.72
CA VAL A 505 2.34 3.74 38.73
C VAL A 505 3.26 4.48 37.76
N ALA A 506 4.48 3.99 37.57
CA ALA A 506 5.34 4.41 36.46
C ALA A 506 5.31 3.36 35.34
N VAL A 507 5.02 3.77 34.11
CA VAL A 507 5.03 2.92 32.92
C VAL A 507 6.28 3.25 32.09
N ILE A 508 7.21 2.31 32.00
CA ILE A 508 8.43 2.43 31.20
C ILE A 508 8.15 1.99 29.76
N GLY A 509 8.22 2.93 28.82
CA GLY A 509 8.08 2.67 27.38
C GLY A 509 6.73 3.12 26.83
N ALA A 510 6.70 4.30 26.22
CA ALA A 510 5.49 4.92 25.69
C ALA A 510 5.17 4.56 24.22
N GLY A 511 5.39 3.31 23.83
CA GLY A 511 4.88 2.75 22.57
C GLY A 511 3.39 2.36 22.67
N GLY A 512 2.85 1.69 21.65
CA GLY A 512 1.44 1.26 21.64
C GLY A 512 1.00 0.49 22.89
N ILE A 513 1.81 -0.48 23.34
CA ILE A 513 1.56 -1.26 24.56
C ILE A 513 1.57 -0.38 25.82
N GLY A 514 2.49 0.59 25.93
CA GLY A 514 2.53 1.49 27.09
C GLY A 514 1.30 2.37 27.20
N PHE A 515 0.78 2.84 26.06
CA PHE A 515 -0.50 3.55 26.01
C PHE A 515 -1.67 2.63 26.39
N ASP A 516 -1.70 1.41 25.89
CA ASP A 516 -2.74 0.42 26.21
C ASP A 516 -2.75 0.05 27.70
N VAL A 517 -1.58 -0.19 28.28
CA VAL A 517 -1.43 -0.46 29.73
C VAL A 517 -1.90 0.74 30.54
N SER A 518 -1.51 1.95 30.15
CA SER A 518 -1.95 3.18 30.83
C SER A 518 -3.47 3.32 30.76
N GLU A 519 -4.08 3.06 29.59
CA GLU A 519 -5.53 3.08 29.43
C GLU A 519 -6.20 2.03 30.32
N TYR A 520 -5.71 0.79 30.32
CA TYR A 520 -6.24 -0.29 31.14
C TYR A 520 -6.23 0.05 32.64
N LEU A 521 -5.14 0.66 33.12
CA LEU A 521 -4.96 0.97 34.53
C LEU A 521 -5.83 2.14 35.01
N LEU A 522 -6.37 2.97 34.12
CA LEU A 522 -7.21 4.14 34.44
C LEU A 522 -8.72 3.85 34.39
N HIS A 523 -9.12 2.63 34.08
CA HIS A 523 -10.52 2.29 33.87
C HIS A 523 -11.00 1.24 34.86
N GLU A 524 -12.14 1.53 35.47
CA GLU A 524 -12.96 0.57 36.22
C GLU A 524 -14.35 0.48 35.56
N GLY A 525 -14.97 -0.69 35.70
CA GLY A 525 -16.30 -0.96 35.14
C GLY A 525 -16.34 -0.97 33.60
N GLN A 526 -17.50 -0.62 33.04
CA GLN A 526 -17.74 -0.66 31.60
C GLN A 526 -17.00 0.47 30.87
N SER A 527 -16.31 0.13 29.78
CA SER A 527 -15.64 1.07 28.89
C SER A 527 -16.64 2.00 28.18
N ALA A 528 -16.24 3.24 27.93
CA ALA A 528 -17.02 4.19 27.14
C ALA A 528 -17.28 3.69 25.71
N SER A 529 -16.41 2.86 25.14
CA SER A 529 -16.62 2.25 23.81
C SER A 529 -17.81 1.28 23.75
N LEU A 530 -18.34 0.84 24.90
CA LEU A 530 -19.52 0.00 25.01
C LEU A 530 -20.73 0.74 25.59
N ASN A 531 -20.60 2.04 25.88
CA ASN A 531 -21.64 2.83 26.52
C ASN A 531 -21.70 4.23 25.89
N GLN A 532 -22.70 4.44 25.03
CA GLN A 532 -22.87 5.69 24.27
C GLN A 532 -22.99 6.92 25.17
N ALA A 533 -23.79 6.86 26.24
CA ALA A 533 -23.97 8.00 27.15
C ALA A 533 -22.66 8.39 27.82
N LYS A 534 -21.89 7.42 28.32
CA LYS A 534 -20.57 7.65 28.90
C LYS A 534 -19.61 8.24 27.87
N PHE A 535 -19.58 7.71 26.65
CA PHE A 535 -18.77 8.23 25.56
C PHE A 535 -19.09 9.71 25.25
N PHE A 536 -20.37 10.06 25.11
CA PHE A 536 -20.78 11.44 24.83
C PHE A 536 -20.48 12.39 25.97
N ALA A 537 -20.63 11.96 27.22
CA ALA A 537 -20.24 12.75 28.38
C ALA A 537 -18.73 13.01 28.39
N GLU A 538 -17.91 11.97 28.25
CA GLU A 538 -16.44 12.09 28.29
C GLU A 538 -15.88 12.97 27.18
N TRP A 539 -16.44 12.87 25.97
CA TRP A 539 -15.98 13.63 24.81
C TRP A 539 -16.71 14.96 24.59
N GLY A 540 -17.75 15.24 25.37
CA GLY A 540 -18.46 16.51 25.29
C GLY A 540 -19.33 16.64 24.03
N VAL A 541 -20.07 15.59 23.68
CA VAL A 541 -21.09 15.66 22.62
C VAL A 541 -22.42 16.10 23.22
N ASP A 542 -23.04 17.12 22.64
CA ASP A 542 -24.41 17.51 22.99
C ASP A 542 -25.43 16.65 22.23
N THR A 543 -26.01 15.69 22.94
CA THR A 543 -27.04 14.80 22.41
C THR A 543 -28.45 15.41 22.37
N THR A 544 -28.63 16.62 22.93
CA THR A 544 -29.94 17.30 22.94
C THR A 544 -30.20 18.11 21.68
N GLY A 545 -29.15 18.42 20.91
CA GLY A 545 -29.22 19.29 19.73
C GLY A 545 -29.36 20.78 20.03
N SER A 546 -29.22 21.18 21.31
CA SER A 546 -29.41 22.57 21.75
C SER A 546 -28.21 23.49 21.45
N LEU A 547 -27.01 22.92 21.33
CA LEU A 547 -25.77 23.66 21.12
C LEU A 547 -25.32 23.61 19.65
N ARG A 548 -24.89 24.77 19.15
CA ARG A 548 -24.31 24.92 17.82
C ARG A 548 -23.09 23.99 17.64
N GLY A 549 -23.11 23.18 16.59
CA GLY A 549 -22.08 22.19 16.29
C GLY A 549 -22.09 20.96 17.19
N GLY A 550 -23.01 20.88 18.17
CA GLY A 550 -23.18 19.71 19.04
C GLY A 550 -22.03 19.44 20.00
N VAL A 551 -21.32 20.49 20.45
CA VAL A 551 -20.16 20.38 21.34
C VAL A 551 -20.39 21.07 22.69
N LYS A 552 -19.95 20.42 23.77
CA LYS A 552 -19.91 20.94 25.15
C LYS A 552 -18.60 20.51 25.84
N PRO A 553 -18.26 21.05 27.02
CA PRO A 553 -17.12 20.55 27.77
C PRO A 553 -17.29 19.06 28.13
N GLY A 554 -16.23 18.27 27.93
CA GLY A 554 -16.20 16.86 28.30
C GLY A 554 -16.16 16.67 29.82
N GLN A 555 -16.74 15.56 30.29
CA GLN A 555 -16.86 15.20 31.70
C GLN A 555 -16.18 13.85 31.93
N ILE A 556 -15.00 13.88 32.56
CA ILE A 556 -14.30 12.67 32.97
C ILE A 556 -14.76 12.29 34.37
N GLY A 557 -15.10 11.02 34.56
CA GLY A 557 -15.43 10.47 35.88
C GLY A 557 -14.22 10.34 36.80
N GLU A 558 -14.38 9.62 37.89
CA GLU A 558 -13.29 9.32 38.82
C GLU A 558 -12.16 8.54 38.13
N VAL A 559 -10.92 8.91 38.44
CA VAL A 559 -9.71 8.29 37.88
C VAL A 559 -9.03 7.49 39.00
N PRO A 560 -8.90 6.16 38.88
CA PRO A 560 -8.52 5.30 40.00
C PRO A 560 -7.02 5.32 40.34
N ARG A 561 -6.17 5.87 39.46
CA ARG A 561 -4.70 5.78 39.59
C ARG A 561 -3.98 7.01 39.06
N HIS A 562 -2.81 7.26 39.64
CA HIS A 562 -1.85 8.27 39.19
C HIS A 562 -0.75 7.62 38.35
N ILE A 563 -0.65 7.98 37.07
CA ILE A 563 0.27 7.32 36.13
C ILE A 563 1.30 8.31 35.56
N TRP A 564 2.56 7.89 35.59
CA TRP A 564 3.65 8.48 34.80
C TRP A 564 3.95 7.59 33.59
N LEU A 565 3.77 8.10 32.38
CA LEU A 565 4.11 7.40 31.14
C LEU A 565 5.44 7.92 30.59
N LEU A 566 6.46 7.06 30.57
CA LEU A 566 7.86 7.46 30.40
C LEU A 566 8.44 6.93 29.08
N GLN A 567 9.28 7.73 28.43
CA GLN A 567 10.12 7.25 27.33
C GLN A 567 11.51 7.91 27.33
N ARG A 568 12.50 7.18 26.80
CA ARG A 568 13.88 7.67 26.59
C ARG A 568 13.99 8.69 25.46
N LYS A 569 13.20 8.52 24.40
CA LYS A 569 13.22 9.44 23.25
C LYS A 569 12.79 10.84 23.71
N SER A 570 13.51 11.86 23.29
CA SER A 570 13.17 13.27 23.55
C SER A 570 11.97 13.77 22.73
N SER A 571 11.56 13.00 21.73
CA SER A 571 10.41 13.31 20.89
C SER A 571 9.09 13.23 21.68
N LYS A 572 8.00 13.76 21.12
CA LYS A 572 6.72 13.85 21.84
C LYS A 572 6.20 12.46 22.20
N VAL A 573 5.72 12.28 23.43
CA VAL A 573 5.11 11.01 23.87
C VAL A 573 3.91 10.65 23.00
N GLY A 574 3.92 9.44 22.43
CA GLY A 574 2.89 8.94 21.53
C GLY A 574 2.93 9.51 20.11
N GLU A 575 4.03 10.15 19.69
CA GLU A 575 4.23 10.64 18.31
C GLU A 575 4.18 9.52 17.27
N GLY A 576 4.71 8.33 17.60
CA GLY A 576 4.72 7.15 16.73
C GLY A 576 3.43 6.32 16.73
N LEU A 577 2.35 6.79 17.37
CA LEU A 577 1.03 6.13 17.29
C LEU A 577 0.38 6.35 15.91
N GLY A 578 -0.71 5.64 15.63
CA GLY A 578 -1.45 5.78 14.37
C GLY A 578 -1.81 7.22 14.04
N LYS A 579 -1.71 7.61 12.77
CA LYS A 579 -1.89 9.01 12.32
C LYS A 579 -3.25 9.57 12.72
N THR A 580 -4.30 8.76 12.59
CA THR A 580 -5.69 9.17 12.84
C THR A 580 -6.20 8.82 14.23
N THR A 581 -5.48 8.01 15.01
CA THR A 581 -5.92 7.52 16.33
C THR A 581 -5.01 7.97 17.47
N GLY A 582 -3.75 8.29 17.21
CA GLY A 582 -2.78 8.66 18.24
C GLY A 582 -3.21 9.88 19.06
N TRP A 583 -3.89 10.85 18.43
CA TRP A 583 -4.41 12.02 19.15
C TRP A 583 -5.54 11.66 20.12
N ILE A 584 -6.35 10.64 19.79
CA ILE A 584 -7.45 10.15 20.65
C ILE A 584 -6.86 9.57 21.93
N HIS A 585 -5.85 8.71 21.81
CA HIS A 585 -5.19 8.09 22.96
C HIS A 585 -4.48 9.13 23.83
N ARG A 586 -3.72 10.06 23.22
CA ARG A 586 -3.04 11.13 23.96
C ARG A 586 -4.02 12.03 24.71
N THR A 587 -5.12 12.41 24.06
CA THR A 587 -6.15 13.27 24.68
C THR A 587 -6.87 12.54 25.80
N GLY A 588 -7.25 11.27 25.59
CA GLY A 588 -7.91 10.45 26.60
C GLY A 588 -7.08 10.26 27.87
N LEU A 589 -5.78 9.99 27.73
CA LEU A 589 -4.86 9.89 28.88
C LEU A 589 -4.60 11.26 29.54
N LYS A 590 -4.42 12.33 28.75
CA LYS A 590 -4.21 13.68 29.28
C LYS A 590 -5.41 14.16 30.10
N ASN A 591 -6.64 13.92 29.61
CA ASN A 591 -7.86 14.31 30.31
C ASN A 591 -8.07 13.53 31.62
N ARG A 592 -7.39 12.39 31.79
CA ARG A 592 -7.34 11.60 33.02
C ARG A 592 -6.10 11.88 33.88
N GLY A 593 -5.36 12.95 33.59
CA GLY A 593 -4.25 13.40 34.43
C GLY A 593 -2.95 12.58 34.31
N VAL A 594 -2.78 11.78 33.25
CA VAL A 594 -1.51 11.04 33.04
C VAL A 594 -0.34 11.99 32.80
N HIS A 595 0.74 11.82 33.56
CA HIS A 595 1.98 12.57 33.41
C HIS A 595 2.87 11.92 32.36
N MET A 596 2.92 12.49 31.15
CA MET A 596 3.75 11.99 30.06
C MET A 596 5.12 12.66 30.05
N LEU A 597 6.21 11.89 30.25
CA LEU A 597 7.59 12.39 30.27
C LEU A 597 8.43 11.78 29.14
N ALA A 598 9.08 12.64 28.37
CA ALA A 598 10.03 12.29 27.32
C ALA A 598 11.48 12.58 27.78
N GLY A 599 12.47 12.05 27.06
CA GLY A 599 13.88 12.31 27.36
C GLY A 599 14.36 11.73 28.70
N VAL A 600 13.69 10.70 29.21
CA VAL A 600 13.96 10.14 30.54
C VAL A 600 15.10 9.14 30.49
N ALA A 601 16.09 9.26 31.38
CA ALA A 601 17.06 8.22 31.67
C ALA A 601 16.65 7.47 32.96
N TYR A 602 16.53 6.14 32.88
CA TYR A 602 16.20 5.31 34.04
C TYR A 602 17.49 4.96 34.78
N ARG A 603 17.53 5.15 36.11
CA ARG A 603 18.71 4.87 36.93
C ARG A 603 18.58 3.55 37.66
N LYS A 604 17.64 3.46 38.59
CA LYS A 604 17.39 2.26 39.40
C LYS A 604 15.95 2.17 39.88
N VAL A 605 15.56 0.99 40.33
CA VAL A 605 14.31 0.73 41.06
C VAL A 605 14.65 0.16 42.43
N ASP A 606 14.12 0.76 43.49
CA ASP A 606 14.23 0.29 44.87
C ASP A 606 12.94 0.57 45.66
N ASP A 607 12.97 0.39 46.99
CA ASP A 607 11.80 0.61 47.86
C ASP A 607 11.24 2.03 47.80
N ALA A 608 12.07 3.04 47.48
CA ALA A 608 11.63 4.43 47.33
C ALA A 608 10.90 4.68 46.00
N GLY A 609 11.02 3.79 45.02
CA GLY A 609 10.33 3.85 43.73
C GLY A 609 11.27 3.84 42.52
N LEU A 610 10.91 4.58 41.47
CA LEU A 610 11.70 4.66 40.23
C LEU A 610 12.56 5.93 40.22
N HIS A 611 13.88 5.74 40.21
CA HIS A 611 14.85 6.84 40.10
C HIS A 611 15.13 7.16 38.64
N ILE A 612 14.95 8.41 38.25
CA ILE A 612 15.11 8.89 36.88
C ILE A 612 15.97 10.16 36.82
N THR A 613 16.54 10.42 35.64
CA THR A 613 17.02 11.74 35.26
C THR A 613 16.16 12.27 34.11
N VAL A 614 15.68 13.50 34.23
CA VAL A 614 14.96 14.22 33.17
C VAL A 614 15.43 15.67 33.17
N ASP A 615 15.75 16.21 31.99
CA ASP A 615 16.31 17.56 31.83
C ASP A 615 17.54 17.83 32.71
N GLY A 616 18.40 16.81 32.89
CA GLY A 616 19.60 16.88 33.72
C GLY A 616 19.35 16.87 35.23
N GLN A 617 18.09 16.80 35.68
CA GLN A 617 17.73 16.75 37.10
C GLN A 617 17.40 15.32 37.53
N GLU A 618 17.96 14.89 38.65
CA GLU A 618 17.60 13.62 39.30
C GLU A 618 16.27 13.76 40.04
N LYS A 619 15.39 12.79 39.86
CA LYS A 619 14.07 12.71 40.50
C LYS A 619 13.77 11.27 40.88
N THR A 620 13.17 11.08 42.04
CA THR A 620 12.59 9.78 42.44
C THR A 620 11.08 9.87 42.32
N LEU A 621 10.48 8.99 41.52
CA LEU A 621 9.03 8.85 41.42
C LEU A 621 8.59 7.86 42.52
N PRO A 622 7.84 8.30 43.55
CA PRO A 622 7.43 7.45 44.67
C PRO A 622 6.24 6.58 44.27
N VAL A 623 6.50 5.57 43.45
CA VAL A 623 5.49 4.68 42.87
C VAL A 623 5.37 3.37 43.63
N ASP A 624 4.14 2.85 43.64
CA ASP A 624 3.86 1.53 44.18
C ASP A 624 4.40 0.46 43.24
N HIS A 625 4.26 0.67 41.92
CA HIS A 625 4.70 -0.26 40.88
C HIS A 625 5.33 0.44 39.67
N VAL A 626 6.24 -0.28 39.02
CA VAL A 626 6.87 0.07 37.74
C VAL A 626 6.48 -0.97 36.69
N ILE A 627 5.76 -0.57 35.64
CA ILE A 627 5.31 -1.47 34.58
C ILE A 627 6.20 -1.36 33.36
N VAL A 628 6.84 -2.46 32.97
CA VAL A 628 7.80 -2.51 31.86
C VAL A 628 7.09 -2.80 30.54
N CYS A 629 7.10 -1.82 29.65
CA CYS A 629 6.60 -1.84 28.26
C CYS A 629 7.72 -1.50 27.27
N ALA A 630 8.95 -1.96 27.54
CA ALA A 630 10.18 -1.50 26.89
C ALA A 630 10.50 -2.14 25.51
N GLY A 631 9.51 -2.76 24.88
CA GLY A 631 9.65 -3.46 23.59
C GLY A 631 9.53 -4.97 23.71
N GLN A 632 9.82 -5.65 22.60
CA GLN A 632 9.59 -7.07 22.40
C GLN A 632 10.73 -7.66 21.55
N ASP A 633 11.05 -8.93 21.77
CA ASP A 633 12.06 -9.68 21.00
C ASP A 633 11.41 -10.88 20.27
N PRO A 634 11.87 -11.26 19.07
CA PRO A 634 11.32 -12.40 18.35
C PRO A 634 11.51 -13.72 19.10
N ASN A 635 10.48 -14.56 19.16
CA ASN A 635 10.60 -15.90 19.74
C ASN A 635 10.91 -16.94 18.64
N ARG A 636 12.18 -17.35 18.51
CA ARG A 636 12.65 -18.28 17.46
C ARG A 636 13.22 -19.60 18.00
N ALA A 637 12.84 -20.00 19.22
CA ALA A 637 13.48 -21.10 19.95
C ALA A 637 13.53 -22.44 19.18
N LEU A 638 12.56 -22.71 18.29
CA LEU A 638 12.48 -23.97 17.53
C LEU A 638 13.28 -23.96 16.22
N GLN A 639 13.68 -22.79 15.72
CA GLN A 639 14.17 -22.63 14.35
C GLN A 639 15.43 -23.46 14.06
N ALA A 640 16.50 -23.24 14.83
CA ALA A 640 17.80 -23.86 14.57
C ALA A 640 17.75 -25.39 14.63
N ALA A 641 16.99 -25.95 15.58
CA ALA A 641 16.84 -27.39 15.74
C ALA A 641 16.09 -28.04 14.56
N LEU A 642 15.06 -27.38 14.04
CA LEU A 642 14.30 -27.86 12.88
C LEU A 642 15.13 -27.78 11.58
N GLU A 643 15.82 -26.66 11.36
CA GLU A 643 16.68 -26.46 10.18
C GLU A 643 17.84 -27.47 10.15
N ALA A 644 18.44 -27.78 11.31
CA ALA A 644 19.50 -28.79 11.42
C ALA A 644 19.07 -30.20 10.99
N GLN A 645 17.76 -30.48 10.97
CA GLN A 645 17.16 -31.76 10.56
C GLN A 645 16.55 -31.70 9.14
N GLY A 646 16.83 -30.64 8.38
CA GLY A 646 16.39 -30.47 6.99
C GLY A 646 14.91 -30.15 6.84
N VAL A 647 14.23 -29.67 7.89
CA VAL A 647 12.85 -29.17 7.81
C VAL A 647 12.86 -27.76 7.21
N ALA A 648 11.97 -27.50 6.25
CA ALA A 648 11.79 -26.16 5.72
C ALA A 648 11.04 -25.29 6.74
N VAL A 649 11.71 -24.26 7.27
CA VAL A 649 11.14 -23.35 8.28
C VAL A 649 10.77 -22.00 7.67
N HIS A 650 9.58 -21.51 7.99
CA HIS A 650 9.13 -20.17 7.61
C HIS A 650 8.79 -19.35 8.85
N LEU A 651 9.33 -18.13 8.94
CA LEU A 651 9.03 -17.20 10.03
C LEU A 651 7.96 -16.20 9.58
N ILE A 652 6.94 -15.97 10.42
CA ILE A 652 5.94 -14.93 10.19
C ILE A 652 5.58 -14.18 11.48
N GLY A 653 5.13 -12.93 11.33
CA GLY A 653 4.68 -12.10 12.43
C GLY A 653 5.79 -11.78 13.42
N GLY A 654 5.52 -11.93 14.72
CA GLY A 654 6.49 -11.59 15.77
C GLY A 654 7.72 -12.47 15.80
N ALA A 655 7.60 -13.73 15.36
CA ALA A 655 8.72 -14.66 15.28
C ALA A 655 9.73 -14.23 14.20
N ASP A 656 9.25 -13.59 13.14
CA ASP A 656 10.09 -12.95 12.12
C ASP A 656 10.68 -11.65 12.64
N LYS A 657 9.85 -10.67 13.00
CA LYS A 657 10.35 -9.36 13.46
C LYS A 657 9.44 -8.81 14.56
N ALA A 658 10.02 -8.47 15.71
CA ALA A 658 9.30 -7.90 16.85
C ALA A 658 9.31 -6.36 16.86
N ALA A 659 10.32 -5.72 16.24
CA ALA A 659 10.42 -4.27 16.17
C ALA A 659 9.24 -3.67 15.39
N GLU A 660 8.54 -2.73 16.02
CA GLU A 660 7.37 -2.01 15.48
C GLU A 660 6.29 -2.96 14.91
N LEU A 661 6.17 -4.19 15.46
CA LEU A 661 5.17 -5.15 15.00
C LEU A 661 3.78 -4.70 15.41
N ASP A 662 2.96 -4.37 14.40
CA ASP A 662 1.51 -4.30 14.55
C ASP A 662 0.85 -5.56 13.96
N ALA A 663 -0.38 -5.84 14.37
CA ALA A 663 -1.11 -7.01 13.88
C ALA A 663 -1.42 -6.97 12.38
N LYS A 664 -1.39 -5.78 11.78
CA LYS A 664 -1.49 -5.59 10.32
C LYS A 664 -0.34 -6.30 9.61
N ARG A 665 0.92 -6.13 10.06
CA ARG A 665 2.04 -6.89 9.48
C ARG A 665 1.90 -8.39 9.69
N ALA A 666 1.49 -8.81 10.90
CA ALA A 666 1.34 -10.23 11.25
C ALA A 666 0.34 -10.95 10.32
N ILE A 667 -0.88 -10.41 10.16
CA ILE A 667 -1.93 -10.99 9.31
C ILE A 667 -1.52 -10.94 7.84
N LYS A 668 -0.92 -9.81 7.38
CA LYS A 668 -0.41 -9.68 6.01
C LYS A 668 0.64 -10.74 5.69
N GLN A 669 1.67 -10.89 6.51
CA GLN A 669 2.72 -11.90 6.30
C GLN A 669 2.16 -13.33 6.30
N GLY A 670 1.25 -13.65 7.22
CA GLY A 670 0.59 -14.96 7.26
C GLY A 670 -0.19 -15.24 5.97
N THR A 671 -0.97 -14.26 5.51
CA THR A 671 -1.75 -14.34 4.27
C THR A 671 -0.84 -14.48 3.05
N GLU A 672 0.17 -13.62 2.89
CA GLU A 672 1.10 -13.66 1.75
C GLU A 672 1.90 -14.97 1.68
N LEU A 673 2.33 -15.49 2.84
CA LEU A 673 2.96 -16.81 2.90
C LEU A 673 1.98 -17.91 2.48
N ALA A 674 0.74 -17.86 2.96
CA ALA A 674 -0.28 -18.83 2.61
C ALA A 674 -0.64 -18.81 1.13
N LEU A 675 -0.56 -17.67 0.45
CA LEU A 675 -0.83 -17.53 -0.99
C LEU A 675 0.34 -17.98 -1.88
N ARG A 676 1.58 -17.99 -1.38
CA ARG A 676 2.76 -18.41 -2.15
C ARG A 676 3.17 -19.87 -1.91
N LEU A 677 2.85 -20.45 -0.75
CA LEU A 677 3.25 -21.82 -0.40
C LEU A 677 2.46 -22.87 -1.20
N GLY A 678 3.12 -23.95 -1.62
CA GLY A 678 2.51 -25.11 -2.30
C GLY A 678 2.14 -24.94 -3.78
N GLY A 679 2.27 -23.73 -4.36
CA GLY A 679 2.09 -23.50 -5.79
C GLY A 679 3.40 -23.67 -6.56
N GLU A 680 3.34 -24.20 -7.79
CA GLU A 680 4.45 -24.02 -8.73
C GLU A 680 4.66 -22.52 -8.94
N VAL A 681 5.74 -21.99 -8.39
CA VAL A 681 6.31 -20.75 -8.91
C VAL A 681 6.78 -21.10 -10.31
N ALA A 682 6.29 -20.39 -11.33
CA ALA A 682 6.84 -20.45 -12.68
C ALA A 682 8.39 -20.42 -12.59
N PRO A 683 9.08 -21.29 -13.34
CA PRO A 683 10.20 -22.05 -12.83
C PRO A 683 11.37 -21.20 -12.33
N LYS A 684 11.83 -21.50 -11.11
CA LYS A 684 13.25 -21.40 -10.74
C LYS A 684 13.90 -22.73 -11.06
N THR A 685 14.61 -22.82 -12.18
CA THR A 685 15.42 -24.00 -12.51
C THR A 685 16.54 -24.16 -11.49
N GLY A 686 16.56 -25.32 -10.84
CA GLY A 686 17.34 -25.61 -9.64
C GLY A 686 18.82 -25.86 -9.88
N ALA A 687 19.60 -25.64 -8.83
CA ALA A 687 20.97 -26.11 -8.69
C ALA A 687 20.98 -27.25 -7.66
N ALA A 688 21.26 -28.46 -8.14
CA ALA A 688 21.63 -29.59 -7.30
C ALA A 688 23.13 -29.51 -6.98
N ASN A 689 23.46 -29.92 -5.76
CA ASN A 689 24.78 -29.94 -5.14
C ASN A 689 25.88 -30.60 -5.99
N ALA A 690 27.04 -29.95 -6.06
CA ALA A 690 28.34 -30.61 -6.17
C ALA A 690 29.38 -29.79 -5.37
N GLN A 691 29.93 -30.39 -4.32
CA GLN A 691 31.06 -29.87 -3.54
C GLN A 691 32.41 -30.32 -4.18
N PRO A 692 33.53 -29.68 -3.83
CA PRO A 692 34.58 -29.33 -4.78
C PRO A 692 35.77 -30.30 -4.78
N ALA A 693 36.37 -30.49 -5.96
CA ALA A 693 37.72 -31.04 -6.07
C ALA A 693 38.74 -29.89 -6.19
N SER A 694 39.67 -29.86 -5.24
CA SER A 694 40.82 -28.95 -5.19
C SER A 694 41.86 -29.27 -6.26
N ALA A 695 42.38 -28.27 -6.97
CA ALA A 695 43.74 -28.31 -7.51
C ALA A 695 44.27 -26.89 -7.78
N SER A 696 45.38 -26.59 -7.11
CA SER A 696 46.27 -25.46 -7.26
C SER A 696 46.98 -25.40 -8.62
N GLY A 697 47.27 -24.20 -9.13
CA GLY A 697 48.28 -24.00 -10.16
C GLY A 697 48.26 -22.62 -10.80
N GLN A 698 49.03 -21.68 -10.25
CA GLN A 698 49.41 -20.43 -10.92
C GLN A 698 50.27 -20.73 -12.16
N LYS A 699 50.01 -20.01 -13.27
CA LYS A 699 51.04 -19.39 -14.13
C LYS A 699 50.41 -18.39 -15.12
N ASP A 700 51.07 -17.25 -15.23
CA ASP A 700 50.72 -15.98 -15.92
C ASP A 700 51.31 -15.95 -17.37
N PRO A 701 51.08 -14.92 -18.22
CA PRO A 701 50.16 -15.00 -19.36
C PRO A 701 50.81 -14.74 -20.74
N GLU A 702 50.19 -15.25 -21.82
CA GLU A 702 50.46 -14.81 -23.20
C GLU A 702 49.15 -14.60 -23.99
N LYS A 703 49.10 -13.48 -24.72
CA LYS A 703 47.97 -13.03 -25.56
C LYS A 703 47.60 -14.11 -26.59
N SER A 704 46.48 -14.80 -26.38
CA SER A 704 45.92 -15.77 -27.33
C SER A 704 44.43 -15.50 -27.54
N ASN A 705 43.85 -15.98 -28.64
CA ASN A 705 42.39 -16.02 -28.84
C ASN A 705 41.79 -16.99 -27.80
N VAL A 706 41.47 -16.50 -26.59
CA VAL A 706 41.15 -17.34 -25.41
C VAL A 706 39.70 -17.87 -25.38
N THR A 707 38.82 -17.47 -26.30
CA THR A 707 37.37 -17.53 -26.00
C THR A 707 36.68 -18.84 -26.30
N GLY A 708 37.26 -19.76 -27.08
CA GLY A 708 36.61 -21.04 -27.45
C GLY A 708 35.30 -20.89 -28.23
N LEU A 709 34.92 -19.67 -28.63
CA LEU A 709 33.72 -19.36 -29.39
C LEU A 709 34.03 -19.39 -30.88
N GLN A 710 33.23 -20.12 -31.65
CA GLN A 710 33.26 -20.06 -33.12
C GLN A 710 32.28 -18.98 -33.59
N LEU A 711 32.80 -17.81 -33.97
CA LEU A 711 32.00 -16.64 -34.36
C LEU A 711 32.33 -16.24 -35.79
N GLN A 712 31.30 -15.87 -36.55
CA GLN A 712 31.39 -15.44 -37.96
C GLN A 712 31.17 -13.94 -38.11
N THR A 713 30.36 -13.34 -37.23
CA THR A 713 29.85 -11.98 -37.36
C THR A 713 30.24 -11.07 -36.20
N LEU A 714 30.70 -11.65 -35.10
CA LEU A 714 31.32 -10.98 -33.96
C LEU A 714 32.77 -11.45 -33.79
N SER A 715 33.60 -10.63 -33.16
CA SER A 715 34.87 -11.06 -32.58
C SER A 715 34.96 -10.67 -31.12
N VAL A 716 35.66 -11.47 -30.32
CA VAL A 716 35.84 -11.22 -28.88
C VAL A 716 37.30 -11.36 -28.54
N THR A 717 37.88 -10.33 -27.93
CA THR A 717 39.21 -10.37 -27.32
C THR A 717 39.08 -10.16 -25.81
N LEU A 718 39.96 -10.78 -25.03
CA LEU A 718 40.04 -10.57 -23.58
C LEU A 718 41.43 -10.03 -23.26
N GLU A 719 41.49 -8.79 -22.78
CA GLU A 719 42.72 -8.14 -22.35
C GLU A 719 42.60 -7.78 -20.87
N GLY A 720 43.44 -8.39 -20.03
CA GLY A 720 43.26 -8.34 -18.59
C GLY A 720 41.88 -8.91 -18.21
N ALA A 721 41.07 -8.09 -17.56
CA ALA A 721 39.70 -8.45 -17.17
C ALA A 721 38.60 -7.78 -18.03
N VAL A 722 38.96 -7.21 -19.18
CA VAL A 722 38.04 -6.51 -20.09
C VAL A 722 37.84 -7.33 -21.37
N ALA A 723 36.61 -7.77 -21.61
CA ALA A 723 36.22 -8.42 -22.85
C ALA A 723 35.78 -7.38 -23.88
N THR A 724 36.45 -7.29 -25.02
CA THR A 724 36.03 -6.42 -26.13
C THR A 724 35.27 -7.24 -27.17
N VAL A 725 33.98 -6.96 -27.30
CA VAL A 725 33.06 -7.56 -28.27
C VAL A 725 32.94 -6.61 -29.46
N THR A 726 33.33 -7.06 -30.64
CA THR A 726 33.35 -6.24 -31.86
C THR A 726 32.36 -6.77 -32.90
N LEU A 727 31.43 -5.93 -33.36
CA LEU A 727 30.61 -6.22 -34.53
C LEU A 727 31.52 -6.29 -35.76
N ASN A 728 31.54 -7.42 -36.46
CA ASN A 728 32.54 -7.76 -37.47
C ASN A 728 31.89 -8.15 -38.82
N ARG A 729 31.00 -7.29 -39.32
CA ARG A 729 30.43 -7.35 -40.69
C ARG A 729 30.54 -5.99 -41.37
N ALA A 730 31.73 -5.40 -41.32
CA ALA A 730 32.00 -4.03 -41.78
C ALA A 730 31.63 -3.81 -43.26
N ASP A 731 31.82 -4.82 -44.12
CA ASP A 731 31.46 -4.81 -45.54
C ASP A 731 29.94 -4.77 -45.79
N LYS A 732 29.14 -5.15 -44.79
CA LYS A 732 27.68 -5.07 -44.77
C LYS A 732 27.16 -4.06 -43.75
N ALA A 733 27.96 -3.04 -43.43
CA ALA A 733 27.58 -1.98 -42.48
C ALA A 733 27.12 -2.49 -41.10
N ASN A 734 27.61 -3.67 -40.69
CA ASN A 734 27.19 -4.38 -39.48
C ASN A 734 25.67 -4.59 -39.39
N ALA A 735 24.98 -4.79 -40.52
CA ALA A 735 23.61 -5.24 -40.50
C ALA A 735 23.48 -6.58 -39.75
N MET A 736 22.42 -6.75 -38.96
CA MET A 736 22.24 -7.92 -38.08
C MET A 736 21.50 -9.04 -38.81
N ASN A 737 22.25 -10.04 -39.29
CA ASN A 737 21.68 -11.29 -39.83
C ASN A 737 21.44 -12.31 -38.71
N ALA A 738 20.80 -13.43 -39.04
CA ALA A 738 20.46 -14.47 -38.09
C ALA A 738 21.67 -14.99 -37.28
N ALA A 739 22.84 -15.11 -37.91
CA ALA A 739 24.07 -15.50 -37.22
C ALA A 739 24.47 -14.49 -36.14
N MET A 740 24.45 -13.19 -36.46
CA MET A 740 24.77 -12.14 -35.49
C MET A 740 23.82 -12.11 -34.30
N TRP A 741 22.52 -12.32 -34.51
CA TRP A 741 21.57 -12.44 -33.40
C TRP A 741 21.96 -13.60 -32.46
N GLN A 742 22.19 -14.80 -32.99
CA GLN A 742 22.57 -15.94 -32.15
C GLN A 742 23.93 -15.74 -31.46
N GLU A 743 24.91 -15.18 -32.18
CA GLU A 743 26.23 -14.88 -31.64
C GLU A 743 26.19 -13.84 -30.52
N ILE A 744 25.31 -12.83 -30.59
CA ILE A 744 25.13 -11.86 -29.49
C ILE A 744 24.74 -12.59 -28.20
N ARG A 745 23.70 -13.43 -28.25
CA ARG A 745 23.26 -14.20 -27.07
C ARG A 745 24.39 -15.10 -26.55
N GLN A 746 25.09 -15.78 -27.45
CA GLN A 746 26.19 -16.67 -27.09
C GLN A 746 27.35 -15.92 -26.43
N VAL A 747 27.76 -14.78 -27.01
CA VAL A 747 28.86 -13.96 -26.50
C VAL A 747 28.52 -13.38 -25.14
N PHE A 748 27.33 -12.81 -24.94
CA PHE A 748 26.99 -12.23 -23.63
C PHE A 748 26.70 -13.29 -22.57
N GLY A 749 26.28 -14.50 -22.95
CA GLY A 749 26.28 -15.67 -22.07
C GLY A 749 27.69 -16.08 -21.65
N TRP A 750 28.64 -16.10 -22.59
CA TRP A 750 30.05 -16.34 -22.29
C TRP A 750 30.66 -15.24 -21.41
N VAL A 751 30.38 -13.97 -21.70
CA VAL A 751 30.81 -12.82 -20.89
C VAL A 751 30.32 -13.01 -19.47
N ASP A 752 29.04 -13.30 -19.25
CA ASP A 752 28.49 -13.52 -17.91
C ASP A 752 29.18 -14.68 -17.18
N ALA A 753 29.34 -15.82 -17.85
CA ALA A 753 29.83 -17.06 -17.24
C ALA A 753 31.34 -17.08 -16.98
N THR A 754 32.16 -16.34 -17.76
CA THR A 754 33.63 -16.46 -17.73
C THR A 754 34.25 -15.69 -16.58
N PRO A 755 34.79 -16.32 -15.51
CA PRO A 755 35.21 -15.61 -14.29
C PRO A 755 36.23 -14.48 -14.54
N ALA A 756 37.18 -14.69 -15.45
CA ALA A 756 38.21 -13.72 -15.81
C ALA A 756 37.68 -12.42 -16.42
N VAL A 757 36.44 -12.42 -16.95
CA VAL A 757 35.81 -11.19 -17.46
C VAL A 757 35.17 -10.44 -16.30
N ARG A 758 35.46 -9.16 -16.16
CA ARG A 758 34.82 -8.25 -15.18
C ARG A 758 33.96 -7.18 -15.84
N VAL A 759 34.30 -6.77 -17.06
CA VAL A 759 33.60 -5.74 -17.84
C VAL A 759 33.63 -6.11 -19.32
N ALA A 760 32.56 -5.81 -20.05
CA ALA A 760 32.52 -5.95 -21.50
C ALA A 760 32.42 -4.58 -22.20
N VAL A 761 33.14 -4.44 -23.32
CA VAL A 761 33.08 -3.27 -24.20
C VAL A 761 32.54 -3.73 -25.56
N LEU A 762 31.38 -3.23 -25.96
CA LEU A 762 30.78 -3.43 -27.27
C LEU A 762 31.24 -2.30 -28.22
N ARG A 763 31.86 -2.67 -29.33
CA ARG A 763 32.28 -1.75 -30.41
C ARG A 763 32.02 -2.37 -31.79
N ALA A 764 32.41 -1.69 -32.86
CA ALA A 764 32.20 -2.17 -34.23
C ALA A 764 33.41 -1.94 -35.15
N GLU A 765 33.56 -2.78 -36.17
CA GLU A 765 34.47 -2.54 -37.29
C GLU A 765 33.78 -1.78 -38.44
N GLY A 766 34.56 -1.08 -39.26
CA GLY A 766 34.05 -0.40 -40.46
C GLY A 766 33.57 1.03 -40.24
N LYS A 767 32.82 1.57 -41.22
CA LYS A 767 32.40 2.99 -41.26
C LYS A 767 31.23 3.32 -40.32
N LEU A 768 30.33 2.37 -40.10
CA LEU A 768 29.14 2.54 -39.28
C LEU A 768 29.20 1.59 -38.09
N PHE A 769 28.59 1.97 -36.97
CA PHE A 769 28.42 1.06 -35.86
C PHE A 769 27.50 -0.10 -36.23
N CYS A 770 26.25 0.19 -36.65
CA CYS A 770 25.27 -0.81 -37.07
C CYS A 770 24.14 -0.16 -37.87
N SER A 771 23.80 -0.72 -39.03
CA SER A 771 22.69 -0.25 -39.86
C SER A 771 21.33 -0.89 -39.56
N GLY A 772 21.22 -1.70 -38.50
CA GLY A 772 19.98 -2.38 -38.09
C GLY A 772 19.84 -3.79 -38.63
N ILE A 773 18.61 -4.30 -38.73
CA ILE A 773 18.32 -5.67 -39.20
C ILE A 773 18.74 -5.86 -40.67
N ASP A 774 19.30 -7.02 -40.99
CA ASP A 774 19.66 -7.37 -42.36
C ASP A 774 18.39 -7.60 -43.20
N LEU A 775 18.20 -6.80 -44.26
CA LEU A 775 16.99 -6.87 -45.10
C LEU A 775 16.83 -8.25 -45.75
N ALA A 776 17.92 -8.95 -46.07
CA ALA A 776 17.82 -10.30 -46.63
C ALA A 776 17.26 -11.30 -45.61
N MET A 777 17.59 -11.14 -44.32
CA MET A 777 17.00 -11.92 -43.24
C MET A 777 15.50 -11.62 -43.12
N MET A 778 15.10 -10.35 -43.18
CA MET A 778 13.69 -9.97 -43.11
C MET A 778 12.87 -10.56 -44.27
N MET A 779 13.40 -10.52 -45.49
CA MET A 779 12.73 -11.09 -46.68
C MET A 779 12.60 -12.62 -46.64
N GLN A 780 13.43 -13.33 -45.88
CA GLN A 780 13.34 -14.79 -45.71
C GLN A 780 12.35 -15.20 -44.61
N MET A 781 11.95 -14.27 -43.74
CA MET A 781 11.11 -14.55 -42.57
C MET A 781 9.75 -15.18 -42.92
N PRO A 782 8.99 -14.71 -43.94
CA PRO A 782 7.72 -15.33 -44.31
C PRO A 782 7.81 -16.83 -44.61
N ALA A 783 8.90 -17.27 -45.24
CA ALA A 783 9.12 -18.69 -45.53
C ALA A 783 9.40 -19.52 -44.27
N GLN A 784 10.09 -18.93 -43.28
CA GLN A 784 10.43 -19.60 -42.02
C GLN A 784 9.21 -19.77 -41.09
N ILE A 785 8.25 -18.85 -41.15
CA ILE A 785 7.04 -18.88 -40.32
C ILE A 785 5.84 -19.52 -41.03
N ALA A 786 6.02 -19.98 -42.28
CA ALA A 786 4.92 -20.49 -43.10
C ALA A 786 4.11 -21.57 -42.37
N ASP A 787 2.79 -21.46 -42.49
CA ASP A 787 1.82 -22.39 -41.90
C ASP A 787 0.55 -22.34 -42.74
N ASP A 788 -0.23 -23.42 -42.73
CA ASP A 788 -1.52 -23.49 -43.43
C ASP A 788 -2.63 -22.70 -42.72
N CYS A 789 -2.41 -22.32 -41.45
CA CYS A 789 -3.30 -21.48 -40.67
C CYS A 789 -2.66 -20.13 -40.33
N GLU A 790 -3.31 -19.03 -40.72
CA GLU A 790 -2.86 -17.67 -40.41
C GLU A 790 -2.62 -17.44 -38.92
N GLY A 791 -3.47 -17.99 -38.05
CA GLY A 791 -3.32 -17.87 -36.60
C GLY A 791 -2.02 -18.50 -36.09
N ARG A 792 -1.65 -19.67 -36.62
CA ARG A 792 -0.40 -20.36 -36.27
C ARG A 792 0.81 -19.67 -36.88
N GLN A 793 0.70 -19.15 -38.09
CA GLN A 793 1.76 -18.33 -38.70
C GLN A 793 2.05 -17.08 -37.85
N ARG A 794 1.01 -16.38 -37.39
CA ARG A 794 1.16 -15.20 -36.49
C ARG A 794 1.77 -15.57 -35.14
N GLU A 795 1.40 -16.73 -34.57
CA GLU A 795 2.01 -17.24 -33.34
C GLU A 795 3.49 -17.62 -33.56
N LYS A 796 3.86 -18.24 -34.69
CA LYS A 796 5.27 -18.51 -35.04
C LYS A 796 6.07 -17.21 -35.16
N LEU A 797 5.54 -16.20 -35.85
CA LEU A 797 6.17 -14.89 -35.95
C LEU A 797 6.35 -14.24 -34.57
N ARG A 798 5.33 -14.29 -33.72
CA ARG A 798 5.41 -13.78 -32.35
C ARG A 798 6.54 -14.44 -31.56
N ARG A 799 6.74 -15.76 -31.70
CA ARG A 799 7.85 -16.48 -31.06
C ARG A 799 9.21 -16.03 -31.59
N VAL A 800 9.35 -15.80 -32.89
CA VAL A 800 10.57 -15.25 -33.48
C VAL A 800 10.87 -13.86 -32.89
N ILE A 801 9.88 -12.98 -32.83
CA ILE A 801 10.05 -11.64 -32.24
C ILE A 801 10.48 -11.73 -30.77
N LEU A 802 9.85 -12.60 -29.98
CA LEU A 802 10.23 -12.81 -28.58
C LEU A 802 11.65 -13.37 -28.44
N ASP A 803 12.10 -14.23 -29.36
CA ASP A 803 13.49 -14.74 -29.37
C ASP A 803 14.51 -13.63 -29.69
N LEU A 804 14.19 -12.74 -30.62
CA LEU A 804 15.02 -11.57 -30.95
C LEU A 804 15.07 -10.59 -29.75
N GLN A 805 13.94 -10.32 -29.09
CA GLN A 805 13.90 -9.52 -27.87
C GLN A 805 14.76 -10.11 -26.76
N ASP A 806 14.64 -11.42 -26.51
CA ASP A 806 15.43 -12.13 -25.49
C ASP A 806 16.93 -12.08 -25.81
N THR A 807 17.29 -12.18 -27.09
CA THR A 807 18.66 -12.07 -27.58
C THR A 807 19.31 -10.76 -27.19
N LEU A 808 18.72 -9.59 -27.48
CA LEU A 808 19.33 -8.30 -27.05
C LEU A 808 19.26 -8.11 -25.54
N THR A 809 18.21 -8.63 -24.91
CA THR A 809 18.06 -8.61 -23.44
C THR A 809 19.16 -9.42 -22.74
N SER A 810 19.90 -10.28 -23.44
CA SER A 810 21.10 -10.94 -22.88
C SER A 810 22.19 -9.96 -22.44
N LEU A 811 22.32 -8.79 -23.08
CA LEU A 811 23.26 -7.73 -22.67
C LEU A 811 22.89 -7.14 -21.30
N GLU A 812 21.61 -6.84 -21.12
CA GLU A 812 21.07 -6.27 -19.88
C GLU A 812 21.11 -7.29 -18.73
N ARG A 813 20.82 -8.57 -19.03
CA ARG A 813 20.86 -9.69 -18.06
C ARG A 813 22.28 -10.11 -17.65
N CYS A 814 23.29 -9.81 -18.46
CA CYS A 814 24.68 -10.09 -18.10
C CYS A 814 25.02 -9.39 -16.78
N ARG A 815 25.48 -10.13 -15.76
CA ARG A 815 25.77 -9.57 -14.42
C ARG A 815 26.96 -8.61 -14.43
N LYS A 816 27.74 -8.59 -15.51
CA LYS A 816 28.91 -7.73 -15.68
C LYS A 816 28.53 -6.46 -16.44
N PRO A 817 29.16 -5.31 -16.15
CA PRO A 817 28.87 -4.07 -16.88
C PRO A 817 29.22 -4.19 -18.36
N VAL A 818 28.36 -3.63 -19.20
CA VAL A 818 28.50 -3.57 -20.66
C VAL A 818 28.54 -2.10 -21.09
N LEU A 819 29.66 -1.69 -21.68
CA LEU A 819 29.88 -0.34 -22.19
C LEU A 819 29.79 -0.38 -23.72
N ALA A 820 29.01 0.52 -24.34
CA ALA A 820 28.95 0.66 -25.79
C ALA A 820 29.82 1.84 -26.27
N ALA A 821 30.72 1.59 -27.21
CA ALA A 821 31.55 2.58 -27.90
C ALA A 821 31.08 2.73 -29.34
N ILE A 822 30.37 3.82 -29.63
CA ILE A 822 29.54 3.99 -30.82
C ILE A 822 30.14 5.05 -31.77
N HIS A 823 30.51 4.66 -32.99
CA HIS A 823 30.95 5.59 -34.04
C HIS A 823 30.08 5.49 -35.29
N GLY A 824 30.05 6.55 -36.12
CA GLY A 824 29.19 6.57 -37.30
C GLY A 824 27.71 6.29 -36.99
N ALA A 825 26.97 5.72 -37.95
CA ALA A 825 25.52 5.52 -37.78
C ALA A 825 25.18 4.27 -36.95
N CYS A 826 24.20 4.44 -36.06
CA CYS A 826 23.57 3.42 -35.22
C CYS A 826 22.06 3.49 -35.47
N ILE A 827 21.53 2.56 -36.27
CA ILE A 827 20.19 2.67 -36.88
C ILE A 827 19.33 1.46 -36.51
N GLY A 828 18.07 1.69 -36.16
CA GLY A 828 17.06 0.67 -35.91
C GLY A 828 17.51 -0.36 -34.88
N GLY A 829 17.65 -1.64 -35.28
CA GLY A 829 18.23 -2.70 -34.46
C GLY A 829 19.57 -2.37 -33.78
N GLY A 830 20.38 -1.47 -34.36
CA GLY A 830 21.58 -0.94 -33.71
C GLY A 830 21.26 -0.10 -32.47
N VAL A 831 20.21 0.74 -32.53
CA VAL A 831 19.67 1.48 -31.38
C VAL A 831 19.12 0.51 -30.34
N ASP A 832 18.35 -0.50 -30.76
CA ASP A 832 17.83 -1.54 -29.85
C ASP A 832 18.95 -2.25 -29.08
N LEU A 833 20.09 -2.51 -29.74
CA LEU A 833 21.25 -3.12 -29.11
C LEU A 833 21.91 -2.20 -28.07
N VAL A 834 22.14 -0.92 -28.38
CA VAL A 834 22.91 -0.02 -27.50
C VAL A 834 22.09 0.51 -26.31
N VAL A 835 20.76 0.55 -26.40
CA VAL A 835 19.93 0.88 -25.24
C VAL A 835 19.90 -0.23 -24.18
N CYS A 836 20.37 -1.44 -24.51
CA CYS A 836 20.60 -2.53 -23.55
C CYS A 836 21.94 -2.41 -22.81
N ALA A 837 22.87 -1.58 -23.26
CA ALA A 837 24.14 -1.36 -22.57
C ALA A 837 23.95 -0.56 -21.28
N ASP A 838 24.83 -0.74 -20.29
CA ASP A 838 24.77 0.02 -19.04
C ASP A 838 25.23 1.47 -19.25
N MET A 839 26.23 1.67 -20.12
CA MET A 839 26.80 2.97 -20.45
C MET A 839 27.05 3.08 -21.95
N ARG A 840 26.84 4.28 -22.51
CA ARG A 840 27.00 4.56 -23.94
C ARG A 840 27.94 5.74 -24.14
N TYR A 841 28.92 5.57 -25.01
CA TYR A 841 29.89 6.58 -25.40
C TYR A 841 29.90 6.71 -26.91
N ALA A 842 30.11 7.91 -27.43
CA ALA A 842 30.04 8.15 -28.86
C ALA A 842 31.23 8.97 -29.38
N SER A 843 31.61 8.78 -30.64
CA SER A 843 32.48 9.72 -31.35
C SER A 843 31.66 10.89 -31.90
N SER A 844 32.31 12.00 -32.24
CA SER A 844 31.62 13.23 -32.67
C SER A 844 30.80 13.05 -33.96
N ASP A 845 31.20 12.10 -34.81
CA ASP A 845 30.51 11.72 -36.05
C ASP A 845 29.35 10.74 -35.86
N ALA A 846 29.12 10.24 -34.63
CA ALA A 846 28.07 9.26 -34.39
C ALA A 846 26.65 9.84 -34.51
N SER A 847 25.72 8.97 -34.87
CA SER A 847 24.31 9.32 -34.99
C SER A 847 23.36 8.15 -34.76
N PHE A 848 22.15 8.46 -34.30
CA PHE A 848 21.15 7.49 -33.87
C PHE A 848 19.82 7.73 -34.61
N SER A 849 19.08 6.68 -34.94
CA SER A 849 17.75 6.80 -35.57
C SER A 849 16.92 5.55 -35.32
N ILE A 850 15.68 5.74 -34.84
CA ILE A 850 14.65 4.69 -34.73
C ILE A 850 13.96 4.62 -36.09
N LYS A 851 14.48 3.79 -36.99
CA LYS A 851 14.16 3.84 -38.42
C LYS A 851 12.96 2.98 -38.82
N GLU A 852 12.46 2.17 -37.90
CA GLU A 852 11.36 1.23 -38.11
C GLU A 852 10.09 1.92 -38.62
N ILE A 853 9.83 3.14 -38.16
CA ILE A 853 8.65 3.91 -38.58
C ILE A 853 8.61 4.18 -40.09
N ASP A 854 9.77 4.43 -40.70
CA ASP A 854 9.88 4.75 -42.13
C ASP A 854 9.69 3.52 -43.03
N ILE A 855 9.75 2.32 -42.46
CA ILE A 855 9.47 1.06 -43.15
C ILE A 855 8.12 0.45 -42.77
N GLY A 856 7.26 1.23 -42.10
CA GLY A 856 5.91 0.81 -41.70
C GLY A 856 5.90 -0.19 -40.54
N MET A 857 6.93 -0.20 -39.71
CA MET A 857 7.10 -1.14 -38.60
C MET A 857 7.18 -0.39 -37.26
N VAL A 858 6.61 -0.97 -36.21
CA VAL A 858 6.82 -0.50 -34.84
C VAL A 858 8.12 -1.12 -34.33
N ALA A 859 9.02 -0.31 -33.76
CA ALA A 859 10.23 -0.83 -33.12
C ALA A 859 9.85 -1.79 -31.97
N ASP A 860 10.15 -3.08 -32.14
CA ASP A 860 9.59 -4.17 -31.35
C ASP A 860 10.63 -4.99 -30.59
N VAL A 861 11.94 -4.72 -30.76
CA VAL A 861 13.02 -5.47 -30.09
C VAL A 861 13.63 -4.77 -28.87
N GLY A 862 13.03 -3.66 -28.43
CA GLY A 862 13.19 -3.15 -27.05
C GLY A 862 13.40 -1.65 -26.89
N THR A 863 13.65 -0.89 -27.97
CA THR A 863 13.88 0.56 -27.88
C THR A 863 12.73 1.30 -27.21
N LEU A 864 11.48 0.99 -27.56
CA LEU A 864 10.31 1.69 -27.00
C LEU A 864 10.08 1.41 -25.50
N GLN A 865 10.64 0.31 -24.99
CA GLN A 865 10.55 -0.07 -23.58
C GLN A 865 11.71 0.53 -22.77
N ARG A 866 12.91 0.62 -23.36
CA ARG A 866 14.14 1.04 -22.66
C ARG A 866 14.47 2.52 -22.80
N LEU A 867 14.33 3.08 -24.00
CA LEU A 867 14.71 4.45 -24.28
C LEU A 867 13.98 5.51 -23.41
N PRO A 868 12.67 5.37 -23.08
CA PRO A 868 12.00 6.33 -22.19
C PRO A 868 12.60 6.41 -20.79
N LYS A 869 13.27 5.34 -20.34
CA LYS A 869 13.96 5.29 -19.04
C LYS A 869 15.31 6.01 -19.07
N LEU A 870 15.85 6.29 -20.26
CA LEU A 870 17.12 6.97 -20.47
C LEU A 870 16.94 8.46 -20.77
N VAL A 871 16.05 8.82 -21.70
CA VAL A 871 15.91 10.20 -22.22
C VAL A 871 14.53 10.83 -21.94
N GLY A 872 13.63 10.11 -21.28
CA GLY A 872 12.26 10.54 -21.00
C GLY A 872 11.28 10.30 -22.17
N GLN A 873 9.98 10.35 -21.84
CA GLN A 873 8.88 10.00 -22.75
C GLN A 873 8.73 10.98 -23.92
N GLY A 874 8.90 12.29 -23.69
CA GLY A 874 8.71 13.31 -24.74
C GLY A 874 9.70 13.13 -25.89
N ILE A 875 11.00 13.09 -25.56
CA ILE A 875 12.08 12.88 -26.54
C ILE A 875 11.96 11.52 -27.22
N THR A 876 11.62 10.46 -26.47
CA THR A 876 11.45 9.12 -27.07
C THR A 876 10.36 9.12 -28.14
N ARG A 877 9.21 9.76 -27.87
CA ARG A 877 8.11 9.87 -28.84
C ARG A 877 8.52 10.65 -30.08
N GLU A 878 9.23 11.76 -29.91
CA GLU A 878 9.74 12.55 -31.03
C GLU A 878 10.66 11.71 -31.93
N LEU A 879 11.65 11.02 -31.35
CA LEU A 879 12.57 10.17 -32.10
C LEU A 879 11.85 8.99 -32.78
N ALA A 880 10.89 8.36 -32.10
CA ALA A 880 10.16 7.21 -32.62
C ALA A 880 9.15 7.59 -33.73
N TYR A 881 8.52 8.77 -33.65
CA TYR A 881 7.50 9.20 -34.61
C TYR A 881 8.10 9.84 -35.85
N THR A 882 9.25 10.52 -35.70
CA THR A 882 9.87 11.23 -36.81
C THR A 882 10.92 10.39 -37.54
N GLY A 883 11.43 9.33 -36.91
CA GLY A 883 12.57 8.57 -37.43
C GLY A 883 13.83 9.41 -37.64
N ARG A 884 13.88 10.64 -37.10
CA ARG A 884 14.93 11.61 -37.42
C ARG A 884 16.30 11.13 -36.95
N LYS A 885 17.33 11.70 -37.58
CA LYS A 885 18.71 11.51 -37.16
C LYS A 885 18.98 12.36 -35.90
N LEU A 886 19.44 11.70 -34.85
CA LEU A 886 19.92 12.30 -33.61
C LEU A 886 21.46 12.31 -33.63
N GLY A 887 22.09 13.49 -33.58
CA GLY A 887 23.55 13.61 -33.58
C GLY A 887 24.18 13.34 -32.20
N ALA A 888 25.46 13.01 -32.16
CA ALA A 888 26.19 12.68 -30.92
C ALA A 888 26.09 13.78 -29.84
N ALA A 889 26.22 15.06 -30.21
CA ALA A 889 26.14 16.18 -29.27
C ALA A 889 24.75 16.27 -28.61
N GLU A 890 23.69 16.16 -29.40
CA GLU A 890 22.32 16.14 -28.89
C GLU A 890 22.06 14.87 -28.05
N ALA A 891 22.55 13.71 -28.49
CA ALA A 891 22.46 12.46 -27.75
C ALA A 891 23.10 12.55 -26.35
N GLN A 892 24.19 13.31 -26.21
CA GLN A 892 24.78 13.59 -24.90
C GLN A 892 23.90 14.54 -24.07
N GLN A 893 23.37 15.60 -24.69
CA GLN A 893 22.53 16.60 -24.01
C GLN A 893 21.25 15.97 -23.41
N ILE A 894 20.63 15.02 -24.10
CA ILE A 894 19.40 14.36 -23.66
C ILE A 894 19.64 13.13 -22.76
N GLY A 895 20.91 12.77 -22.51
CA GLY A 895 21.27 11.65 -21.63
C GLY A 895 21.29 10.26 -22.30
N LEU A 896 21.17 10.16 -23.62
CA LEU A 896 21.36 8.88 -24.33
C LEU A 896 22.82 8.43 -24.26
N VAL A 897 23.76 9.37 -24.41
CA VAL A 897 25.21 9.14 -24.40
C VAL A 897 25.84 9.81 -23.18
N ASN A 898 26.71 9.09 -22.46
CA ASN A 898 27.41 9.58 -21.28
C ASN A 898 28.49 10.62 -21.62
N ARG A 899 29.23 10.43 -22.72
CA ARG A 899 30.28 11.35 -23.19
C ARG A 899 30.56 11.18 -24.69
N VAL A 900 30.80 12.30 -25.37
CA VAL A 900 31.27 12.35 -26.75
C VAL A 900 32.79 12.55 -26.80
N PHE A 901 33.46 11.82 -27.69
CA PHE A 901 34.88 11.92 -27.99
C PHE A 901 35.08 12.47 -29.40
N GLU A 902 36.18 13.18 -29.65
CA GLU A 902 36.42 13.84 -30.94
C GLU A 902 36.53 12.84 -32.08
N THR A 903 37.28 11.76 -31.89
CA THR A 903 37.53 10.71 -32.89
C THR A 903 37.17 9.33 -32.38
N ARG A 904 37.04 8.36 -33.28
CA ARG A 904 36.80 6.95 -32.95
C ARG A 904 37.96 6.35 -32.13
N GLU A 905 39.19 6.72 -32.46
CA GLU A 905 40.37 6.24 -31.76
C GLU A 905 40.40 6.77 -30.32
N ALA A 906 40.04 8.05 -30.13
CA ALA A 906 39.90 8.65 -28.80
C ALA A 906 38.74 8.02 -28.00
N LEU A 907 37.62 7.72 -28.67
CA LEU A 907 36.49 6.98 -28.10
C LEU A 907 36.93 5.62 -27.57
N TYR A 908 37.62 4.81 -28.39
CA TYR A 908 38.03 3.47 -28.00
C TYR A 908 39.03 3.49 -26.84
N ALA A 909 40.03 4.39 -26.88
CA ALA A 909 40.98 4.55 -25.79
C ALA A 909 40.27 4.98 -24.49
N GLY A 910 39.39 5.98 -24.56
CA GLY A 910 38.68 6.49 -23.39
C GLY A 910 37.72 5.48 -22.77
N VAL A 911 37.00 4.70 -23.58
CA VAL A 911 36.11 3.64 -23.06
C VAL A 911 36.93 2.51 -22.44
N GLN A 912 38.10 2.17 -23.01
CA GLN A 912 38.99 1.16 -22.45
C GLN A 912 39.53 1.57 -21.07
N GLU A 913 39.88 2.84 -20.87
CA GLU A 913 40.28 3.35 -19.55
C GLU A 913 39.16 3.23 -18.51
N ILE A 914 37.91 3.58 -18.89
CA ILE A 914 36.75 3.45 -18.01
C ILE A 914 36.51 1.97 -17.66
N ALA A 915 36.57 1.08 -18.66
CA ALA A 915 36.41 -0.36 -18.44
C ALA A 915 37.50 -0.93 -17.51
N ALA A 916 38.76 -0.52 -17.67
CA ALA A 916 39.86 -0.92 -16.80
C ALA A 916 39.65 -0.42 -15.36
N SER A 917 39.17 0.82 -15.19
CA SER A 917 38.85 1.38 -13.87
C SER A 917 37.74 0.61 -13.15
N ILE A 918 36.69 0.21 -13.87
CA ILE A 918 35.61 -0.64 -13.34
C ILE A 918 36.15 -2.04 -13.00
N ALA A 919 36.95 -2.64 -13.88
CA ALA A 919 37.52 -3.98 -13.69
C ALA A 919 38.46 -4.08 -12.47
N ALA A 920 39.03 -2.96 -12.02
CA ALA A 920 39.85 -2.86 -10.82
C ALA A 920 39.03 -2.82 -9.50
N LYS A 921 37.70 -2.76 -9.56
CA LYS A 921 36.82 -2.78 -8.37
C LYS A 921 36.39 -4.20 -7.99
N SER A 922 35.80 -4.34 -6.80
CA SER A 922 35.20 -5.60 -6.33
C SER A 922 34.15 -6.10 -7.33
N PRO A 923 34.33 -7.30 -7.92
CA PRO A 923 33.36 -7.87 -8.86
C PRO A 923 31.98 -8.06 -8.22
N LEU A 924 31.92 -8.47 -6.95
CA LEU A 924 30.66 -8.63 -6.22
C LEU A 924 29.92 -7.29 -6.03
N SER A 925 30.66 -6.23 -5.71
CA SER A 925 30.08 -4.90 -5.53
C SER A 925 29.55 -4.34 -6.85
N ILE A 926 30.27 -4.54 -7.95
CA ILE A 926 29.84 -4.11 -9.28
C ILE A 926 28.61 -4.89 -9.75
N ARG A 927 28.62 -6.22 -9.63
CA ARG A 927 27.47 -7.09 -9.98
C ARG A 927 26.23 -6.69 -9.18
N GLY A 928 26.39 -6.49 -7.86
CA GLY A 928 25.31 -6.04 -6.99
C GLY A 928 24.78 -4.66 -7.34
N SER A 929 25.67 -3.71 -7.67
CA SER A 929 25.26 -2.36 -8.07
C SER A 929 24.43 -2.39 -9.36
N LYS A 930 24.87 -3.15 -10.37
CA LYS A 930 24.11 -3.32 -11.62
C LYS A 930 22.75 -3.95 -11.37
N GLU A 931 22.70 -5.05 -10.61
CA GLU A 931 21.46 -5.74 -10.24
C GLU A 931 20.47 -4.78 -9.56
N MET A 932 20.94 -3.98 -8.59
CA MET A 932 20.08 -3.03 -7.87
C MET A 932 19.60 -1.88 -8.76
N LEU A 933 20.44 -1.36 -9.66
CA LEU A 933 20.04 -0.31 -10.60
C LEU A 933 18.98 -0.82 -11.59
N ASN A 934 19.18 -2.03 -12.12
CA ASN A 934 18.20 -2.65 -13.01
C ASN A 934 16.89 -2.95 -12.29
N TYR A 935 16.95 -3.46 -11.06
CA TYR A 935 15.76 -3.71 -10.26
C TYR A 935 15.01 -2.41 -9.94
N ALA A 936 15.71 -1.37 -9.48
CA ALA A 936 15.11 -0.09 -9.11
C ALA A 936 14.47 0.66 -10.29
N ARG A 937 14.91 0.44 -11.53
CA ARG A 937 14.31 1.02 -12.75
C ARG A 937 12.83 0.67 -12.91
N ASP A 938 12.47 -0.54 -12.48
CA ASP A 938 11.15 -1.16 -12.72
C ASP A 938 10.37 -1.44 -11.44
N HIS A 939 10.90 -1.05 -10.28
CA HIS A 939 10.29 -1.25 -8.95
C HIS A 939 10.26 0.04 -8.13
N SER A 940 9.52 0.03 -7.02
CA SER A 940 9.47 1.19 -6.13
C SER A 940 10.80 1.38 -5.39
N VAL A 941 11.05 2.60 -4.91
CA VAL A 941 12.21 2.91 -4.04
C VAL A 941 12.22 2.00 -2.81
N ALA A 942 11.06 1.69 -2.23
CA ALA A 942 10.97 0.82 -1.06
C ALA A 942 11.37 -0.63 -1.39
N ASP A 943 10.96 -1.16 -2.55
CA ASP A 943 11.35 -2.50 -3.00
C ASP A 943 12.85 -2.55 -3.27
N GLY A 944 13.39 -1.55 -3.96
CA GLY A 944 14.83 -1.44 -4.23
C GLY A 944 15.66 -1.35 -2.94
N LEU A 945 15.23 -0.54 -1.96
CA LEU A 945 15.89 -0.43 -0.65
C LEU A 945 15.84 -1.75 0.15
N ASN A 946 14.74 -2.49 0.08
CA ASN A 946 14.63 -3.78 0.73
C ASN A 946 15.50 -4.86 0.05
N TYR A 947 15.56 -4.85 -1.28
CA TYR A 947 16.40 -5.79 -2.03
C TYR A 947 17.89 -5.52 -1.78
N VAL A 948 18.34 -4.26 -1.83
CA VAL A 948 19.74 -3.93 -1.54
C VAL A 948 20.12 -4.21 -0.09
N ALA A 949 19.20 -4.05 0.86
CA ALA A 949 19.43 -4.45 2.24
C ALA A 949 19.67 -5.96 2.37
N THR A 950 18.93 -6.78 1.60
CA THR A 950 19.13 -8.23 1.54
C THR A 950 20.47 -8.59 0.90
N TRP A 951 20.83 -7.93 -0.20
CA TRP A 951 22.13 -8.13 -0.86
C TRP A 951 23.30 -7.77 0.08
N ASN A 952 23.24 -6.59 0.70
CA ASN A 952 24.28 -6.14 1.63
C ASN A 952 24.34 -6.97 2.91
N ALA A 953 23.22 -7.48 3.42
CA ALA A 953 23.23 -8.39 4.56
C ALA A 953 24.06 -9.66 4.29
N ALA A 954 24.10 -10.13 3.03
CA ALA A 954 24.96 -11.23 2.62
C ALA A 954 26.39 -10.79 2.29
N MET A 955 26.58 -9.62 1.68
CA MET A 955 27.89 -9.20 1.12
C MET A 955 28.77 -8.40 2.09
N LEU A 956 28.22 -7.81 3.16
CA LEU A 956 29.01 -7.07 4.16
C LEU A 956 29.99 -7.95 4.96
N GLN A 957 29.89 -9.27 4.84
CA GLN A 957 30.82 -10.23 5.44
C GLN A 957 31.79 -10.84 4.41
N SER A 958 31.86 -10.30 3.19
CA SER A 958 32.69 -10.85 2.12
C SER A 958 34.18 -10.56 2.30
N ASP A 959 35.02 -11.47 1.80
CA ASP A 959 36.47 -11.29 1.72
C ASP A 959 36.87 -10.05 0.92
N ASP A 960 36.06 -9.66 -0.08
CA ASP A 960 36.26 -8.44 -0.87
C ASP A 960 36.25 -7.17 0.00
N LEU A 961 35.35 -7.09 0.99
CA LEU A 961 35.30 -5.95 1.90
C LEU A 961 36.58 -5.88 2.74
N MET A 962 37.04 -7.02 3.27
CA MET A 962 38.28 -7.10 4.05
C MET A 962 39.51 -6.78 3.21
N ALA A 963 39.57 -7.26 1.96
CA ALA A 963 40.65 -6.96 1.02
C ALA A 963 40.69 -5.46 0.69
N ALA A 964 39.54 -4.83 0.44
CA ALA A 964 39.43 -3.40 0.21
C ALA A 964 39.90 -2.57 1.42
N MET A 965 39.44 -2.94 2.64
CA MET A 965 39.82 -2.24 3.87
C MET A 965 41.32 -2.36 4.16
N THR A 966 41.89 -3.57 4.02
CA THR A 966 43.31 -3.84 4.26
C THR A 966 44.20 -3.07 3.29
N ALA A 967 43.88 -3.11 1.99
CA ALA A 967 44.62 -2.38 0.97
C ALA A 967 44.54 -0.86 1.20
N GLY A 968 43.36 -0.35 1.60
CA GLY A 968 43.17 1.05 1.97
C GLY A 968 44.05 1.49 3.15
N MET A 969 44.13 0.67 4.21
CA MET A 969 45.01 0.92 5.36
C MET A 969 46.49 0.89 4.98
N MET A 970 46.88 -0.01 4.06
CA MET A 970 48.26 -0.15 3.58
C MET A 970 48.62 0.81 2.43
N LYS A 971 47.68 1.64 1.95
CA LYS A 971 47.81 2.50 0.75
C LYS A 971 48.25 1.71 -0.50
N GLN A 972 47.71 0.51 -0.66
CA GLN A 972 47.95 -0.37 -1.80
C GLN A 972 46.67 -0.53 -2.64
N THR A 973 46.81 -1.02 -3.87
CA THR A 973 45.66 -1.37 -4.72
C THR A 973 45.07 -2.70 -4.25
N PRO A 974 43.76 -2.77 -3.93
CA PRO A 974 43.14 -4.03 -3.51
C PRO A 974 43.13 -5.04 -4.65
N GLN A 975 43.40 -6.30 -4.32
CA GLN A 975 43.23 -7.44 -5.21
C GLN A 975 41.99 -8.23 -4.80
N PHE A 976 41.03 -8.35 -5.71
CA PHE A 976 39.77 -9.07 -5.51
C PHE A 976 39.84 -10.42 -6.23
N LYS A 977 39.25 -11.46 -5.63
CA LYS A 977 39.06 -12.76 -6.29
C LYS A 977 37.83 -12.69 -7.20
N ASP A 978 37.79 -13.55 -8.22
CA ASP A 978 36.71 -13.55 -9.24
C ASP A 978 35.46 -14.34 -8.85
#